data_AF-A0A7E5WVF7-F1
#
_entry.id   AF-A0A7E5WVF7-F1
#
_cell.length_a   1.000
_cell.length_b   1.000
_cell.length_c   1.000
_cell.angle_alpha   90.00
_cell.angle_beta   90.00
_cell.angle_gamma   90.00
#
_symmetry.space_group_name_H-M   'P 1'
#
loop_
_entity.id
_entity.type
_entity.pdbx_description
1 polymer ?
#
loop_
_entity_poly.entity_id
_entity_poly.type
_entity_poly.pdbx_seq_one_letter_code
_entity_poly.pdbx_strand_id
1 'polypeptide(L)'
;MMEHIRQFDWCAPIPESHFVEESDLDNCNTEKIIKNRFHDPLLSSESEDETPAKINWDEMFRTRKNHKIKVYVPCLRPVPQYPKLSALTNQQHYQILKVLSEENPHIAPDLVIHKPQRQDHKVYEAVKEIYLKEQKEYMEWAKTLWYMDHCIRALRPKPAVETVYEAEFKVKLQRMSSLPKKYDIAAQIPLESRRKTCDAVLKQELINVPLSDIPFAKIPENINKQFSILRPCAVPEPCQKHPYQFVLPNEKGVSVLPTSEIHRELALYALTNGAQYIASENALKCLMQQNRPWIIPVSVCETIGPDGDKVNVVVLDSEFSAHKEDPQMRTYKAFRHLLEQALIPMKEKEKLLKDKKKEVPSPVKAETTEDADMLSDDEDSMFICTDDNTDNTETESVQPSWSKRIDNKLNNSNLEKDSVGYITRAVSRKISEDVHDIGLYNCTCKDTIYEHPPRRSFKRWQFRSKSEINYDIIIHCPHKARSKTGELLIEPIVDYQLDLGASKQSTDSIRSLALSLMLRKNASVVLARVDGPTGEVASLLPMSADTFCGQHPGVSGALHNTLYTALGQLQGLVPGHYVLQHEVSHGPHALLLSPRGARGAGLSLCGAPPPRDEDRLARKPPDLTPELLPYHKSRKLLPCAFTPYPNQLVRETKKPAPKKKAPPQAIKLQAEQPESGTTRKWPVRKSGRKKR
;
A
#
# COMPACT_ATOMS: atom_id res chain seq x y z
N MET A 1 12.40 34.92 28.43
CA MET A 1 12.65 35.51 27.10
C MET A 1 12.06 34.54 26.08
N MET A 2 10.74 34.48 25.89
CA MET A 2 9.81 35.53 25.45
C MET A 2 9.95 35.83 23.94
N GLU A 3 8.88 35.96 23.16
CA GLU A 3 7.48 36.17 23.56
C GLU A 3 6.43 35.37 22.77
N HIS A 4 5.15 35.58 23.13
CA HIS A 4 3.98 34.75 22.86
C HIS A 4 3.57 34.54 21.39
N ILE A 5 3.07 33.34 21.11
CA ILE A 5 2.20 33.01 19.96
C ILE A 5 0.74 33.36 20.31
N ARG A 6 0.01 34.03 19.40
CA ARG A 6 -1.46 33.94 19.28
C ARG A 6 -1.90 33.99 17.79
N GLN A 7 -3.15 33.61 17.55
CA GLN A 7 -3.73 33.26 16.25
C GLN A 7 -3.76 34.41 15.24
N PHE A 8 -3.88 34.07 13.95
CA PHE A 8 -4.58 34.88 12.95
C PHE A 8 -5.34 33.98 11.96
N ASP A 9 -6.49 34.46 11.50
CA ASP A 9 -7.46 33.75 10.66
C ASP A 9 -7.19 33.90 9.15
N TRP A 10 -8.01 33.21 8.35
CA TRP A 10 -7.96 33.25 6.88
C TRP A 10 -8.81 34.39 6.28
N CYS A 11 -8.38 34.83 5.09
CA CYS A 11 -9.04 35.78 4.18
C CYS A 11 -9.07 37.26 4.63
N ALA A 12 -8.78 38.25 3.78
CA ALA A 12 -8.15 38.22 2.45
C ALA A 12 -7.53 39.61 2.14
N PRO A 13 -6.42 39.69 1.38
CA PRO A 13 -5.82 40.97 0.99
C PRO A 13 -6.51 41.58 -0.25
N ILE A 14 -6.81 42.87 -0.14
CA ILE A 14 -7.24 43.77 -1.22
C ILE A 14 -6.03 44.07 -2.13
N PRO A 15 -6.20 44.32 -3.45
CA PRO A 15 -5.08 44.63 -4.34
C PRO A 15 -4.53 46.05 -4.09
N GLU A 16 -3.45 46.16 -3.31
CA GLU A 16 -2.71 47.42 -3.16
C GLU A 16 -1.77 47.69 -4.33
N SER A 17 -1.80 48.92 -4.84
CA SER A 17 -1.03 49.38 -5.99
C SER A 17 0.23 50.11 -5.57
N HIS A 18 1.40 49.48 -5.73
CA HIS A 18 2.68 50.17 -5.72
C HIS A 18 3.39 49.99 -7.07
N PHE A 19 3.56 51.11 -7.78
CA PHE A 19 4.51 51.19 -8.89
C PHE A 19 5.93 51.30 -8.32
N VAL A 20 6.89 50.73 -9.05
CA VAL A 20 8.32 50.80 -8.72
C VAL A 20 8.86 52.17 -9.11
N GLU A 21 9.52 52.88 -8.19
CA GLU A 21 10.20 54.16 -8.49
C GLU A 21 11.61 53.92 -9.04
N GLU A 22 12.18 54.89 -9.78
CA GLU A 22 13.50 54.73 -10.42
C GLU A 22 14.63 54.40 -9.43
N SER A 23 14.51 54.82 -8.17
CA SER A 23 15.48 54.53 -7.09
C SER A 23 15.59 53.04 -6.72
N ASP A 24 14.57 52.23 -6.97
CA ASP A 24 14.54 50.82 -6.58
C ASP A 24 15.31 49.91 -7.56
N LEU A 25 15.60 50.42 -8.76
CA LEU A 25 16.27 49.66 -9.82
C LEU A 25 17.79 49.50 -9.59
N ASP A 26 18.42 50.46 -8.91
CA ASP A 26 19.89 50.58 -8.79
C ASP A 26 20.59 49.44 -8.02
N ASN A 27 19.85 48.56 -7.33
CA ASN A 27 20.41 47.43 -6.58
C ASN A 27 19.97 46.03 -7.07
N CYS A 28 19.19 45.92 -8.14
CA CYS A 28 18.71 44.62 -8.60
C CYS A 28 19.77 43.86 -9.44
N ASN A 29 20.07 42.59 -9.11
CA ASN A 29 21.09 41.80 -9.82
C ASN A 29 20.65 41.27 -11.22
N THR A 30 19.51 41.74 -11.75
CA THR A 30 18.98 41.41 -13.09
C THR A 30 19.99 41.68 -14.21
N GLU A 31 20.82 42.73 -14.10
CA GLU A 31 21.90 43.04 -15.06
C GLU A 31 22.80 41.84 -15.38
N LYS A 32 23.17 41.03 -14.38
CA LYS A 32 24.07 39.87 -14.58
C LYS A 32 23.41 38.69 -15.28
N ILE A 33 22.07 38.62 -15.22
CA ILE A 33 21.27 37.61 -15.92
C ILE A 33 21.08 38.04 -17.38
N ILE A 34 20.80 39.33 -17.62
CA ILE A 34 20.62 39.90 -18.96
C ILE A 34 21.95 39.90 -19.75
N LYS A 35 23.09 40.19 -19.11
CA LYS A 35 24.42 40.23 -19.78
C LYS A 35 25.02 38.85 -20.11
N ASN A 36 24.27 37.74 -19.99
CA ASN A 36 24.72 36.42 -20.42
C ASN A 36 23.64 35.61 -21.15
N ARG A 37 23.74 35.58 -22.48
CA ARG A 37 22.97 34.76 -23.44
C ARG A 37 21.52 35.21 -23.74
N PHE A 38 21.40 36.29 -24.50
CA PHE A 38 20.80 36.15 -25.83
C PHE A 38 21.78 36.71 -26.87
N HIS A 39 22.49 35.81 -27.56
CA HIS A 39 23.22 36.14 -28.77
C HIS A 39 22.30 35.78 -29.93
N ASP A 40 21.84 36.77 -30.69
CA ASP A 40 20.98 36.54 -31.85
C ASP A 40 21.77 35.78 -32.94
N PRO A 41 21.32 34.59 -33.39
CA PRO A 41 22.00 33.83 -34.44
C PRO A 41 21.80 34.40 -35.86
N LEU A 42 21.06 35.51 -36.03
CA LEU A 42 20.80 36.15 -37.33
C LEU A 42 21.56 37.47 -37.53
N LEU A 43 22.39 37.90 -36.58
CA LEU A 43 23.25 39.09 -36.69
C LEU A 43 24.74 38.73 -36.64
N SER A 44 25.21 38.06 -37.69
CA SER A 44 26.62 37.90 -38.02
C SER A 44 27.03 38.89 -39.12
N SER A 45 27.82 39.90 -38.78
CA SER A 45 28.43 40.79 -39.77
C SER A 45 29.61 40.07 -40.43
N GLU A 46 29.49 39.85 -41.75
CA GLU A 46 30.57 39.79 -42.74
C GLU A 46 31.89 39.11 -42.33
N SER A 47 31.98 37.81 -42.63
CA SER A 47 33.19 37.22 -43.21
C SER A 47 32.80 36.51 -44.51
N GLU A 48 33.50 36.78 -45.60
CA GLU A 48 33.25 36.16 -46.91
C GLU A 48 33.68 34.66 -46.92
N ASP A 49 33.33 33.96 -48.00
CA ASP A 49 33.71 32.57 -48.30
C ASP A 49 33.21 31.43 -47.36
N GLU A 50 31.89 31.24 -47.27
CA GLU A 50 31.28 29.92 -47.52
C GLU A 50 29.78 30.07 -47.84
N THR A 51 29.28 29.45 -48.91
CA THR A 51 27.86 29.60 -49.33
C THR A 51 26.93 28.69 -48.51
N PRO A 52 26.05 29.24 -47.63
CA PRO A 52 25.23 28.41 -46.78
C PRO A 52 24.11 27.74 -47.59
N ALA A 53 23.96 26.42 -47.43
CA ALA A 53 22.86 25.68 -48.07
C ALA A 53 21.50 26.27 -47.65
N LYS A 54 20.73 26.75 -48.63
CA LYS A 54 19.50 27.54 -48.43
C LYS A 54 18.46 26.74 -47.65
N ILE A 55 18.35 26.97 -46.34
CA ILE A 55 17.43 26.24 -45.45
C ILE A 55 15.99 26.45 -45.92
N ASN A 56 15.41 25.40 -46.49
CA ASN A 56 14.06 25.40 -47.00
C ASN A 56 13.07 25.25 -45.83
N TRP A 57 12.68 26.37 -45.21
CA TRP A 57 11.76 26.38 -44.08
C TRP A 57 10.42 25.70 -44.39
N ASP A 58 9.93 25.84 -45.62
CA ASP A 58 8.74 25.15 -46.12
C ASP A 58 8.88 23.62 -46.05
N GLU A 59 10.07 23.09 -46.32
CA GLU A 59 10.38 21.66 -46.23
C GLU A 59 10.53 21.20 -44.78
N MET A 60 11.10 22.03 -43.91
CA MET A 60 11.10 21.82 -42.45
C MET A 60 9.67 21.82 -41.85
N PHE A 61 8.75 22.63 -42.37
CA PHE A 61 7.35 22.62 -41.92
C PHE A 61 6.52 21.51 -42.59
N ARG A 62 6.79 21.13 -43.85
CA ARG A 62 6.19 19.97 -44.50
C ARG A 62 6.59 18.65 -43.82
N THR A 63 7.87 18.50 -43.43
CA THR A 63 8.37 17.31 -42.72
C THR A 63 7.86 17.16 -41.28
N ARG A 64 7.31 18.22 -40.66
CA ARG A 64 6.59 18.07 -39.36
C ARG A 64 5.34 17.19 -39.45
N LYS A 65 4.82 16.89 -40.66
CA LYS A 65 3.74 15.91 -40.90
C LYS A 65 4.19 14.45 -40.72
N ASN A 66 4.83 14.15 -39.60
CA ASN A 66 5.01 12.78 -39.09
C ASN A 66 5.19 12.77 -37.55
N HIS A 67 4.34 13.53 -36.84
CA HIS A 67 4.07 13.27 -35.43
C HIS A 67 3.35 11.93 -35.29
N LYS A 68 4.12 10.83 -35.37
CA LYS A 68 3.66 9.50 -34.95
C LYS A 68 3.13 9.65 -33.53
N ILE A 69 1.84 9.32 -33.33
CA ILE A 69 1.20 9.35 -32.01
C ILE A 69 2.10 8.53 -31.08
N LYS A 70 2.73 9.19 -30.12
CA LYS A 70 3.76 8.58 -29.28
C LYS A 70 3.05 7.67 -28.29
N VAL A 71 2.89 6.40 -28.68
CA VAL A 71 2.25 5.34 -27.90
C VAL A 71 2.77 5.41 -26.47
N TYR A 72 1.85 5.45 -25.51
CA TYR A 72 2.22 5.51 -24.10
C TYR A 72 2.89 4.19 -23.71
N VAL A 73 4.02 4.28 -23.00
CA VAL A 73 4.78 3.12 -22.53
C VAL A 73 4.88 3.24 -21.01
N PRO A 74 4.14 2.43 -20.25
CA PRO A 74 4.18 2.45 -18.80
C PRO A 74 5.60 2.32 -18.25
N CYS A 75 5.89 3.12 -17.21
CA CYS A 75 7.14 3.19 -16.48
C CYS A 75 8.39 3.51 -17.32
N LEU A 76 8.24 4.08 -18.52
CA LEU A 76 9.37 4.36 -19.43
C LEU A 76 10.27 5.49 -18.91
N ARG A 77 11.37 5.11 -18.26
CA ARG A 77 12.46 5.98 -17.79
C ARG A 77 13.62 6.07 -18.79
N PRO A 78 14.69 6.85 -18.52
CA PRO A 78 15.96 6.75 -19.23
C PRO A 78 16.53 5.32 -19.20
N VAL A 79 17.41 5.01 -20.16
CA VAL A 79 18.08 3.71 -20.22
C VAL A 79 19.23 3.68 -19.20
N PRO A 80 19.37 2.63 -18.37
CA PRO A 80 20.52 2.48 -17.48
C PRO A 80 21.82 2.31 -18.28
N GLN A 81 22.96 2.76 -17.73
CA GLN A 81 24.24 2.55 -18.39
C GLN A 81 24.72 1.10 -18.19
N TYR A 82 24.94 0.39 -19.29
CA TYR A 82 25.38 -1.01 -19.26
C TYR A 82 26.90 -1.12 -19.13
N PRO A 83 27.43 -2.11 -18.39
CA PRO A 83 28.88 -2.27 -18.20
C PRO A 83 29.59 -2.82 -19.46
N LYS A 84 28.84 -3.49 -20.35
CA LYS A 84 29.33 -4.07 -21.59
C LYS A 84 28.20 -4.20 -22.63
N LEU A 85 28.58 -4.57 -23.85
CA LEU A 85 27.66 -4.99 -24.91
C LEU A 85 27.15 -6.41 -24.70
N SER A 86 25.99 -6.69 -25.29
CA SER A 86 25.51 -8.04 -25.55
C SER A 86 26.46 -8.82 -26.47
N ALA A 87 26.50 -10.14 -26.32
CA ALA A 87 27.13 -11.04 -27.29
C ALA A 87 26.28 -11.20 -28.57
N LEU A 88 25.03 -10.74 -28.55
CA LEU A 88 24.08 -10.81 -29.66
C LEU A 88 23.96 -9.46 -30.38
N THR A 89 23.87 -9.51 -31.70
CA THR A 89 23.68 -8.32 -32.54
C THR A 89 22.28 -7.69 -32.34
N ASN A 90 22.16 -6.40 -32.64
CA ASN A 90 20.87 -5.68 -32.71
C ASN A 90 19.81 -6.41 -33.59
N GLN A 91 20.25 -7.07 -34.67
CA GLN A 91 19.36 -7.88 -35.49
C GLN A 91 18.86 -9.11 -34.73
N GLN A 92 19.76 -9.90 -34.13
CA GLN A 92 19.37 -11.07 -33.31
C GLN A 92 18.47 -10.68 -32.13
N HIS A 93 18.76 -9.58 -31.42
CA HIS A 93 17.86 -9.01 -30.40
C HIS A 93 16.46 -8.79 -30.94
N TYR A 94 16.34 -8.12 -32.10
CA TYR A 94 15.03 -7.86 -32.69
C TYR A 94 14.31 -9.14 -33.15
N GLN A 95 15.02 -10.12 -33.72
CA GLN A 95 14.42 -11.39 -34.16
C GLN A 95 13.89 -12.22 -32.98
N ILE A 96 14.66 -12.36 -31.91
CA ILE A 96 14.24 -13.05 -30.68
C ILE A 96 13.06 -12.32 -30.03
N LEU A 97 13.10 -10.98 -29.99
CA LEU A 97 12.03 -10.16 -29.43
C LEU A 97 10.69 -10.34 -30.19
N LYS A 98 10.69 -10.65 -31.50
CA LYS A 98 9.45 -11.04 -32.21
C LYS A 98 8.83 -12.31 -31.64
N VAL A 99 9.65 -13.36 -31.42
CA VAL A 99 9.20 -14.65 -30.90
C VAL A 99 8.62 -14.48 -29.50
N LEU A 100 9.36 -13.83 -28.59
CA LEU A 100 8.88 -13.51 -27.24
C LEU A 100 7.61 -12.64 -27.24
N SER A 101 7.43 -11.78 -28.25
CA SER A 101 6.24 -10.93 -28.41
C SER A 101 5.02 -11.65 -28.97
N GLU A 102 5.20 -12.75 -29.70
CA GLU A 102 4.12 -13.63 -30.17
C GLU A 102 3.64 -14.55 -29.04
N GLU A 103 4.56 -15.04 -28.21
CA GLU A 103 4.25 -15.76 -26.96
C GLU A 103 3.53 -14.85 -25.94
N ASN A 104 3.78 -13.53 -25.99
CA ASN A 104 3.24 -12.53 -25.05
C ASN A 104 2.49 -11.39 -25.77
N PRO A 105 1.34 -11.69 -26.41
CA PRO A 105 0.61 -10.73 -27.24
C PRO A 105 -0.08 -9.64 -26.41
N HIS A 106 -0.49 -9.96 -25.18
CA HIS A 106 -1.19 -9.07 -24.25
C HIS A 106 -0.32 -7.92 -23.68
N ILE A 107 1.00 -8.00 -23.84
CA ILE A 107 1.93 -7.02 -23.25
C ILE A 107 2.11 -5.86 -24.22
N ALA A 108 1.51 -4.71 -23.92
CA ALA A 108 1.51 -3.50 -24.75
C ALA A 108 1.17 -3.78 -26.24
N PRO A 109 -0.06 -4.26 -26.55
CA PRO A 109 -0.45 -4.67 -27.90
C PRO A 109 -0.39 -3.53 -28.93
N ASP A 110 -0.58 -2.28 -28.49
CA ASP A 110 -0.42 -1.05 -29.29
C ASP A 110 1.02 -0.85 -29.83
N LEU A 111 2.03 -1.52 -29.26
CA LEU A 111 3.41 -1.53 -29.75
C LEU A 111 3.60 -2.63 -30.80
N VAL A 112 3.19 -2.34 -32.03
CA VAL A 112 3.27 -3.26 -33.17
C VAL A 112 4.72 -3.72 -33.44
N ILE A 113 4.95 -5.01 -33.25
CA ILE A 113 6.14 -5.74 -33.70
C ILE A 113 5.70 -6.71 -34.80
N HIS A 114 6.49 -6.82 -35.89
CA HIS A 114 6.18 -7.76 -36.97
C HIS A 114 6.22 -9.20 -36.45
N LYS A 115 5.25 -10.02 -36.87
CA LYS A 115 5.21 -11.46 -36.53
C LYS A 115 6.54 -12.15 -36.87
N PRO A 116 6.99 -13.13 -36.06
CA PRO A 116 8.18 -13.90 -36.39
C PRO A 116 7.98 -14.70 -37.68
N GLN A 117 9.05 -14.86 -38.42
CA GLN A 117 9.16 -15.72 -39.58
C GLN A 117 9.87 -17.02 -39.19
N ARG A 118 9.75 -18.07 -40.02
CA ARG A 118 10.46 -19.36 -39.82
C ARG A 118 11.99 -19.22 -39.67
N GLN A 119 12.57 -18.12 -40.16
CA GLN A 119 13.99 -17.78 -39.94
C GLN A 119 14.24 -17.21 -38.53
N ASP A 120 13.33 -16.43 -37.96
CA ASP A 120 13.47 -15.84 -36.63
C ASP A 120 13.48 -16.93 -35.54
N HIS A 121 12.60 -17.94 -35.63
CA HIS A 121 12.63 -19.09 -34.71
C HIS A 121 13.93 -19.93 -34.86
N LYS A 122 14.45 -20.10 -36.08
CA LYS A 122 15.74 -20.76 -36.30
C LYS A 122 16.89 -20.00 -35.65
N VAL A 123 16.90 -18.67 -35.76
CA VAL A 123 17.89 -17.81 -35.09
C VAL A 123 17.74 -17.91 -33.57
N TYR A 124 16.51 -17.87 -33.05
CA TYR A 124 16.26 -17.98 -31.61
C TYR A 124 16.84 -19.27 -31.01
N GLU A 125 16.51 -20.45 -31.55
CA GLU A 125 17.08 -21.71 -31.06
C GLU A 125 18.60 -21.76 -31.22
N ALA A 126 19.16 -21.25 -32.33
CA ALA A 126 20.60 -21.26 -32.58
C ALA A 126 21.42 -20.37 -31.63
N VAL A 127 20.83 -19.34 -31.02
CA VAL A 127 21.53 -18.46 -30.05
C VAL A 127 20.96 -18.52 -28.64
N LYS A 128 20.05 -19.46 -28.38
CA LYS A 128 19.32 -19.65 -27.12
C LYS A 128 20.26 -19.83 -25.93
N GLU A 129 21.31 -20.63 -26.08
CA GLU A 129 22.31 -20.86 -25.03
C GLU A 129 23.13 -19.61 -24.73
N ILE A 130 23.48 -18.83 -25.76
CA ILE A 130 24.20 -17.55 -25.61
C ILE A 130 23.31 -16.56 -24.84
N TYR A 131 22.04 -16.45 -25.22
CA TYR A 131 21.05 -15.61 -24.54
C TYR A 131 20.84 -16.02 -23.08
N LEU A 132 20.65 -17.31 -22.79
CA LEU A 132 20.48 -17.84 -21.43
C LEU A 132 21.74 -17.69 -20.56
N LYS A 133 22.93 -17.72 -21.17
CA LYS A 133 24.19 -17.41 -20.46
C LYS A 133 24.29 -15.92 -20.16
N GLU A 134 24.00 -15.07 -21.13
CA GLU A 134 24.01 -13.62 -20.97
C GLU A 134 22.99 -13.15 -19.92
N GLN A 135 21.80 -13.76 -19.88
CA GLN A 135 20.78 -13.47 -18.88
C GLN A 135 21.24 -13.70 -17.44
N LYS A 136 21.99 -14.78 -17.17
CA LYS A 136 22.50 -15.08 -15.84
C LYS A 136 23.48 -14.01 -15.38
N GLU A 137 24.46 -13.70 -16.22
CA GLU A 137 25.47 -12.66 -15.96
C GLU A 137 24.82 -11.27 -15.82
N TYR A 138 23.80 -10.96 -16.61
CA TYR A 138 23.04 -9.71 -16.50
C TYR A 138 22.27 -9.62 -15.18
N MET A 139 21.59 -10.69 -14.75
CA MET A 139 20.86 -10.71 -13.47
C MET A 139 21.81 -10.65 -12.26
N GLU A 140 23.01 -11.24 -12.36
CA GLU A 140 24.08 -11.09 -11.37
C GLU A 140 24.57 -9.63 -11.31
N TRP A 141 24.84 -9.00 -12.46
CA TRP A 141 25.17 -7.57 -12.52
C TRP A 141 24.05 -6.69 -11.95
N ALA A 142 22.79 -6.91 -12.31
CA ALA A 142 21.65 -6.14 -11.81
C ALA A 142 21.52 -6.25 -10.28
N LYS A 143 21.78 -7.42 -9.71
CA LYS A 143 21.87 -7.60 -8.25
C LYS A 143 23.00 -6.77 -7.60
N THR A 144 24.13 -6.54 -8.27
CA THR A 144 25.18 -5.65 -7.72
C THR A 144 24.69 -4.21 -7.52
N LEU A 145 23.79 -3.72 -8.37
CA LEU A 145 23.25 -2.36 -8.27
C LEU A 145 22.41 -2.16 -6.99
N TRP A 146 21.75 -3.20 -6.49
CA TRP A 146 20.94 -3.13 -5.26
C TRP A 146 21.77 -2.84 -4.01
N TYR A 147 23.03 -3.24 -3.99
CA TYR A 147 23.94 -3.03 -2.86
C TYR A 147 24.59 -1.63 -2.85
N MET A 148 24.42 -0.83 -3.92
CA MET A 148 24.92 0.54 -3.98
C MET A 148 24.01 1.48 -3.18
N ASP A 149 24.60 2.31 -2.30
CA ASP A 149 23.84 3.10 -1.32
C ASP A 149 22.84 4.10 -1.92
N HIS A 150 23.03 4.49 -3.19
CA HIS A 150 22.11 5.38 -3.90
C HIS A 150 20.73 4.76 -4.15
N CYS A 151 20.61 3.42 -4.22
CA CYS A 151 19.32 2.74 -4.43
C CYS A 151 18.41 2.75 -3.19
N ILE A 152 18.96 2.86 -1.98
CA ILE A 152 18.24 2.61 -0.73
C ILE A 152 17.04 3.57 -0.54
N ARG A 153 17.16 4.84 -0.96
CA ARG A 153 16.08 5.84 -0.93
C ARG A 153 14.89 5.50 -1.84
N ALA A 154 15.07 4.61 -2.82
CA ALA A 154 13.99 4.11 -3.68
C ALA A 154 13.21 2.95 -3.02
N LEU A 155 13.82 2.25 -2.07
CA LEU A 155 13.28 1.06 -1.40
C LEU A 155 12.44 1.39 -0.16
N ARG A 156 12.67 2.56 0.44
CA ARG A 156 11.84 3.06 1.54
C ARG A 156 10.46 3.54 1.00
N PRO A 157 9.34 3.16 1.65
CA PRO A 157 8.00 3.67 1.35
C PRO A 157 7.95 5.21 1.22
N LYS A 158 7.11 5.71 0.29
CA LYS A 158 6.83 7.14 0.18
C LYS A 158 5.86 7.58 1.28
N PRO A 159 5.79 8.87 1.66
CA PRO A 159 4.89 9.34 2.73
C PRO A 159 3.43 8.89 2.57
N ALA A 160 2.85 9.00 1.36
CA ALA A 160 1.50 8.52 1.08
C ALA A 160 1.30 7.00 1.23
N VAL A 161 2.37 6.21 1.07
CA VAL A 161 2.38 4.76 1.27
C VAL A 161 2.42 4.43 2.77
N GLU A 162 3.22 5.17 3.55
CA GLU A 162 3.18 5.08 5.03
C GLU A 162 1.82 5.51 5.59
N THR A 163 1.18 6.57 5.08
CA THR A 163 -0.15 7.00 5.58
C THR A 163 -1.19 5.89 5.49
N VAL A 164 -1.21 5.15 4.37
CA VAL A 164 -2.09 3.98 4.19
C VAL A 164 -1.68 2.83 5.11
N TYR A 165 -0.38 2.49 5.16
CA TYR A 165 0.12 1.40 6.00
C TYR A 165 -0.15 1.66 7.50
N GLU A 166 0.13 2.86 7.99
CA GLU A 166 -0.07 3.22 9.39
C GLU A 166 -1.55 3.18 9.80
N ALA A 167 -2.47 3.50 8.90
CA ALA A 167 -3.90 3.40 9.17
C ALA A 167 -4.33 1.93 9.37
N GLU A 168 -3.98 1.04 8.42
CA GLU A 168 -4.20 -0.41 8.59
C GLU A 168 -3.51 -0.96 9.84
N PHE A 169 -2.26 -0.53 10.10
CA PHE A 169 -1.47 -0.96 11.26
C PHE A 169 -2.11 -0.51 12.57
N LYS A 170 -2.61 0.74 12.68
CA LYS A 170 -3.32 1.24 13.87
C LYS A 170 -4.58 0.42 14.16
N VAL A 171 -5.35 0.04 13.14
CA VAL A 171 -6.52 -0.84 13.30
C VAL A 171 -6.13 -2.26 13.74
N LYS A 172 -5.07 -2.84 13.18
CA LYS A 172 -4.54 -4.14 13.65
C LYS A 172 -3.99 -4.08 15.08
N LEU A 173 -3.32 -2.99 15.43
CA LEU A 173 -2.79 -2.73 16.77
C LEU A 173 -3.90 -2.60 17.83
N GLN A 174 -5.03 -1.99 17.48
CA GLN A 174 -6.22 -1.98 18.34
C GLN A 174 -6.74 -3.41 18.59
N ARG A 175 -6.82 -4.27 17.56
CA ARG A 175 -7.27 -5.67 17.73
C ARG A 175 -6.35 -6.50 18.61
N MET A 176 -5.05 -6.21 18.61
CA MET A 176 -4.11 -6.85 19.54
C MET A 176 -4.32 -6.45 21.00
N SER A 177 -4.95 -5.31 21.32
CA SER A 177 -5.03 -4.83 22.71
C SER A 177 -5.90 -5.71 23.62
N SER A 178 -6.74 -6.57 23.03
CA SER A 178 -7.52 -7.60 23.74
C SER A 178 -6.75 -8.91 23.98
N LEU A 179 -5.55 -9.09 23.42
CA LEU A 179 -4.73 -10.28 23.63
C LEU A 179 -3.83 -10.13 24.88
N PRO A 180 -3.44 -11.25 25.52
CA PRO A 180 -2.36 -11.27 26.50
C PRO A 180 -1.12 -10.51 26.03
N LYS A 181 -0.44 -9.79 26.95
CA LYS A 181 0.77 -9.01 26.61
C LYS A 181 2.06 -9.82 26.67
N LYS A 182 2.05 -10.94 27.39
CA LYS A 182 3.19 -11.85 27.61
C LYS A 182 2.81 -13.27 27.19
N TYR A 183 3.76 -13.96 26.56
CA TYR A 183 3.68 -15.38 26.22
C TYR A 183 5.04 -16.05 26.41
N ASP A 184 5.02 -17.36 26.62
CA ASP A 184 6.20 -18.22 26.61
C ASP A 184 6.11 -19.19 25.43
N ILE A 185 7.25 -19.70 24.96
CA ILE A 185 7.28 -20.72 23.90
C ILE A 185 6.73 -22.03 24.46
N ALA A 186 5.65 -22.54 23.87
CA ALA A 186 5.00 -23.78 24.26
C ALA A 186 5.43 -24.97 23.39
N ALA A 187 5.57 -24.77 22.08
CA ALA A 187 5.99 -25.80 21.12
C ALA A 187 6.58 -25.19 19.84
N GLN A 188 7.29 -26.03 19.06
CA GLN A 188 7.64 -25.73 17.67
C GLN A 188 6.77 -26.60 16.75
N ILE A 189 5.96 -25.95 15.93
CA ILE A 189 4.97 -26.56 15.03
C ILE A 189 5.58 -26.71 13.63
N PRO A 190 5.79 -27.95 13.12
CA PRO A 190 6.14 -28.15 11.72
C PRO A 190 4.96 -27.80 10.80
N LEU A 191 5.21 -27.03 9.75
CA LEU A 191 4.22 -26.65 8.75
C LEU A 191 4.19 -27.61 7.55
N GLU A 192 5.34 -28.18 7.18
CA GLU A 192 5.45 -29.11 6.04
C GLU A 192 5.72 -30.56 6.48
N SER A 193 5.02 -31.52 5.87
CA SER A 193 5.31 -32.95 6.01
C SER A 193 5.68 -33.58 4.66
N ARG A 194 6.91 -34.08 4.54
CA ARG A 194 7.47 -34.64 3.28
C ARG A 194 6.95 -36.01 2.88
N ARG A 195 5.99 -36.60 3.61
CA ARG A 195 5.57 -38.01 3.46
C ARG A 195 4.08 -38.25 3.24
N LYS A 196 3.25 -37.18 3.19
CA LYS A 196 1.79 -37.32 3.10
C LYS A 196 1.29 -36.97 1.70
N THR A 197 0.17 -37.59 1.31
CA THR A 197 -0.61 -37.20 0.13
C THR A 197 -1.99 -36.80 0.63
N CYS A 198 -2.21 -35.50 0.77
CA CYS A 198 -3.43 -34.94 1.34
C CYS A 198 -4.32 -34.32 0.28
N ASP A 199 -5.63 -34.52 0.42
CA ASP A 199 -6.66 -34.01 -0.47
C ASP A 199 -7.62 -33.08 0.30
N ALA A 200 -8.12 -32.04 -0.36
CA ALA A 200 -9.12 -31.13 0.20
C ALA A 200 -10.46 -31.31 -0.53
N VAL A 201 -11.56 -31.43 0.23
CA VAL A 201 -12.91 -31.61 -0.31
C VAL A 201 -13.85 -30.59 0.30
N LEU A 202 -14.48 -29.76 -0.53
CA LEU A 202 -15.58 -28.89 -0.11
C LEU A 202 -16.78 -29.77 0.30
N LYS A 203 -17.18 -29.69 1.57
CA LYS A 203 -18.34 -30.42 2.11
C LYS A 203 -19.64 -29.66 1.90
N GLN A 204 -19.61 -28.35 2.18
CA GLN A 204 -20.83 -27.54 2.28
C GLN A 204 -20.50 -26.06 2.16
N GLU A 205 -21.29 -25.32 1.38
CA GLU A 205 -21.33 -23.86 1.44
C GLU A 205 -22.38 -23.48 2.50
N LEU A 206 -21.98 -22.77 3.56
CA LEU A 206 -22.85 -22.44 4.70
C LEU A 206 -23.44 -21.04 4.55
N ILE A 207 -22.58 -20.08 4.19
CA ILE A 207 -22.95 -18.72 3.80
C ILE A 207 -22.24 -18.42 2.48
N ASN A 208 -23.00 -17.98 1.48
CA ASN A 208 -22.50 -17.54 0.19
C ASN A 208 -22.77 -16.04 0.01
N VAL A 209 -21.84 -15.32 -0.61
CA VAL A 209 -22.02 -13.91 -0.96
C VAL A 209 -22.43 -13.80 -2.43
N PRO A 210 -23.61 -13.24 -2.74
CA PRO A 210 -24.03 -12.96 -4.11
C PRO A 210 -23.05 -12.02 -4.83
N LEU A 211 -22.83 -12.24 -6.13
CA LEU A 211 -21.98 -11.34 -6.93
C LEU A 211 -22.54 -9.91 -7.04
N SER A 212 -23.85 -9.71 -6.84
CA SER A 212 -24.46 -8.36 -6.76
C SER A 212 -23.82 -7.49 -5.69
N ASP A 213 -23.46 -8.10 -4.56
CA ASP A 213 -23.09 -7.43 -3.31
C ASP A 213 -21.58 -7.08 -3.26
N ILE A 214 -20.84 -7.55 -4.26
CA ILE A 214 -19.39 -7.33 -4.41
C ILE A 214 -19.19 -6.15 -5.38
N PRO A 215 -18.39 -5.13 -5.06
CA PRO A 215 -18.20 -3.98 -5.93
C PRO A 215 -17.46 -4.37 -7.23
N PHE A 216 -17.90 -3.81 -8.35
CA PHE A 216 -17.30 -4.09 -9.66
C PHE A 216 -15.96 -3.38 -9.84
N ALA A 217 -14.90 -4.14 -10.12
CA ALA A 217 -13.59 -3.60 -10.46
C ALA A 217 -13.43 -3.43 -11.99
N LYS A 218 -13.11 -2.22 -12.43
CA LYS A 218 -12.85 -1.91 -13.84
C LYS A 218 -11.37 -2.07 -14.17
N ILE A 219 -10.99 -3.28 -14.58
CA ILE A 219 -9.68 -3.56 -15.18
C ILE A 219 -9.62 -2.84 -16.55
N PRO A 220 -8.63 -1.96 -16.82
CA PRO A 220 -8.35 -1.46 -18.17
C PRO A 220 -7.80 -2.58 -19.06
N GLU A 221 -8.22 -2.65 -20.32
CA GLU A 221 -7.71 -3.62 -21.30
C GLU A 221 -6.26 -3.27 -21.69
N ASN A 222 -5.99 -2.01 -22.07
CA ASN A 222 -4.63 -1.49 -22.34
C ASN A 222 -4.33 -0.26 -21.46
N ILE A 223 -3.08 -0.10 -21.03
CA ILE A 223 -2.62 1.06 -20.22
C ILE A 223 -2.10 2.16 -21.16
N ASN A 224 -3.02 2.87 -21.82
CA ASN A 224 -2.69 3.86 -22.86
C ASN A 224 -2.44 5.29 -22.33
N LYS A 225 -2.47 5.48 -21.01
CA LYS A 225 -2.17 6.72 -20.29
C LYS A 225 -1.60 6.36 -18.91
N GLN A 226 -0.92 7.29 -18.27
CA GLN A 226 -0.34 7.06 -16.93
C GLN A 226 -1.40 6.61 -15.91
N PHE A 227 -1.17 5.44 -15.31
CA PHE A 227 -2.03 4.87 -14.27
C PHE A 227 -1.23 4.66 -12.99
N SER A 228 -1.01 5.74 -12.22
CA SER A 228 -0.48 5.65 -10.85
C SER A 228 -1.60 5.41 -9.83
N ILE A 229 -1.30 4.56 -8.83
CA ILE A 229 -2.15 4.26 -7.69
C ILE A 229 -1.90 5.18 -6.49
N LEU A 230 -0.85 6.03 -6.51
CA LEU A 230 -0.56 6.99 -5.43
C LEU A 230 -1.52 8.19 -5.50
N ARG A 231 -2.78 7.95 -5.11
CA ARG A 231 -3.86 8.95 -5.08
C ARG A 231 -4.43 9.03 -3.66
N PRO A 232 -4.97 10.20 -3.24
CA PRO A 232 -5.77 10.28 -2.03
C PRO A 232 -6.89 9.26 -2.04
N CYS A 233 -7.05 8.50 -0.95
CA CYS A 233 -8.07 7.49 -0.79
C CYS A 233 -8.55 7.46 0.66
N ALA A 234 -9.72 6.87 0.91
CA ALA A 234 -10.12 6.54 2.27
C ALA A 234 -9.13 5.54 2.89
N VAL A 235 -8.84 5.72 4.16
CA VAL A 235 -7.98 4.85 4.98
C VAL A 235 -8.73 4.46 6.26
N PRO A 236 -8.52 3.25 6.81
CA PRO A 236 -9.31 2.77 7.93
C PRO A 236 -8.84 3.36 9.26
N GLU A 237 -9.76 3.86 10.08
CA GLU A 237 -9.44 4.37 11.42
C GLU A 237 -9.79 3.37 12.54
N PRO A 238 -9.03 3.35 13.65
CA PRO A 238 -9.41 2.66 14.89
C PRO A 238 -10.79 3.10 15.37
N CYS A 239 -11.57 2.16 15.90
CA CYS A 239 -12.96 2.41 16.27
C CYS A 239 -13.30 1.78 17.61
N GLN A 240 -13.80 2.57 18.57
CA GLN A 240 -14.13 2.06 19.90
C GLN A 240 -15.44 1.24 19.92
N LYS A 241 -16.45 1.64 19.12
CA LYS A 241 -17.72 0.89 19.00
C LYS A 241 -17.58 -0.39 18.15
N HIS A 242 -16.68 -0.41 17.17
CA HIS A 242 -16.43 -1.58 16.31
C HIS A 242 -14.92 -1.92 16.25
N PRO A 243 -14.31 -2.41 17.34
CA PRO A 243 -12.85 -2.60 17.44
C PRO A 243 -12.28 -3.60 16.44
N TYR A 244 -13.12 -4.52 15.94
CA TYR A 244 -12.70 -5.64 15.12
C TYR A 244 -13.28 -5.60 13.67
N GLN A 245 -14.20 -4.68 13.36
CA GLN A 245 -14.79 -4.43 12.02
C GLN A 245 -15.11 -5.73 11.25
N PHE A 246 -16.05 -6.51 11.79
CA PHE A 246 -16.44 -7.83 11.32
C PHE A 246 -17.94 -8.04 11.50
N VAL A 247 -18.55 -8.88 10.66
CA VAL A 247 -19.95 -9.32 10.80
C VAL A 247 -19.90 -10.80 11.17
N LEU A 248 -20.42 -11.19 12.35
CA LEU A 248 -20.52 -12.62 12.70
C LEU A 248 -21.51 -13.34 11.77
N PRO A 249 -21.36 -14.66 11.54
CA PRO A 249 -22.24 -15.39 10.62
C PRO A 249 -23.73 -15.39 11.02
N ASN A 250 -24.03 -15.06 12.29
CA ASN A 250 -25.39 -14.96 12.85
C ASN A 250 -25.89 -13.50 12.96
N GLU A 251 -25.08 -12.51 12.59
CA GLU A 251 -25.41 -11.07 12.68
C GLU A 251 -25.75 -10.49 11.29
N LYS A 252 -26.50 -9.38 11.27
CA LYS A 252 -26.76 -8.59 10.05
C LYS A 252 -25.87 -7.35 9.90
N GLY A 253 -25.36 -6.83 11.02
CA GLY A 253 -24.53 -5.63 11.08
C GLY A 253 -23.13 -5.93 11.61
N VAL A 254 -22.30 -4.90 11.76
CA VAL A 254 -20.96 -5.05 12.34
C VAL A 254 -21.06 -5.37 13.83
N SER A 255 -20.30 -6.38 14.27
CA SER A 255 -20.25 -6.78 15.66
C SER A 255 -19.57 -5.71 16.52
N VAL A 256 -20.22 -5.37 17.63
CA VAL A 256 -19.67 -4.53 18.71
C VAL A 256 -18.84 -5.35 19.72
N LEU A 257 -18.83 -6.68 19.58
CA LEU A 257 -18.23 -7.60 20.54
C LEU A 257 -16.68 -7.52 20.56
N PRO A 258 -16.04 -7.79 21.72
CA PRO A 258 -14.59 -7.91 21.80
C PRO A 258 -14.10 -9.19 21.10
N THR A 259 -12.84 -9.19 20.66
CA THR A 259 -12.18 -10.28 19.91
C THR A 259 -12.36 -11.66 20.55
N SER A 260 -12.31 -11.76 21.88
CA SER A 260 -12.50 -13.00 22.64
C SER A 260 -13.91 -13.58 22.52
N GLU A 261 -14.93 -12.75 22.47
CA GLU A 261 -16.33 -13.17 22.29
C GLU A 261 -16.61 -13.50 20.83
N ILE A 262 -16.06 -12.72 19.89
CA ILE A 262 -16.12 -13.04 18.45
C ILE A 262 -15.50 -14.42 18.18
N HIS A 263 -14.37 -14.76 18.81
CA HIS A 263 -13.79 -16.10 18.72
C HIS A 263 -14.72 -17.18 19.32
N ARG A 264 -15.39 -16.90 20.44
CA ARG A 264 -16.36 -17.84 21.04
C ARG A 264 -17.57 -18.10 20.12
N GLU A 265 -18.13 -17.06 19.51
CA GLU A 265 -19.28 -17.20 18.59
C GLU A 265 -18.87 -17.89 17.28
N LEU A 266 -17.67 -17.63 16.76
CA LEU A 266 -17.11 -18.38 15.63
C LEU A 266 -16.89 -19.85 15.98
N ALA A 267 -16.40 -20.16 17.18
CA ALA A 267 -16.20 -21.52 17.66
C ALA A 267 -17.54 -22.28 17.80
N LEU A 268 -18.55 -21.65 18.43
CA LEU A 268 -19.90 -22.20 18.55
C LEU A 268 -20.51 -22.47 17.17
N TYR A 269 -20.43 -21.50 16.25
CA TYR A 269 -20.90 -21.66 14.87
C TYR A 269 -20.23 -22.84 14.16
N ALA A 270 -18.94 -23.09 14.41
CA ALA A 270 -18.23 -24.22 13.82
C ALA A 270 -18.64 -25.58 14.42
N LEU A 271 -18.86 -25.65 15.73
CA LEU A 271 -19.39 -26.85 16.38
C LEU A 271 -20.78 -27.20 15.86
N THR A 272 -21.70 -26.23 15.80
CA THR A 272 -23.08 -26.43 15.27
C THR A 272 -23.09 -26.89 13.81
N ASN A 273 -22.07 -26.52 13.02
CA ASN A 273 -21.92 -26.96 11.63
C ASN A 273 -20.98 -28.16 11.46
N GLY A 274 -20.59 -28.84 12.55
CA GLY A 274 -19.79 -30.07 12.52
C GLY A 274 -18.40 -29.87 11.91
N ALA A 275 -17.63 -28.93 12.45
CA ALA A 275 -16.22 -28.69 12.14
C ALA A 275 -15.42 -28.47 13.45
N GLN A 276 -14.19 -28.99 13.52
CA GLN A 276 -13.33 -28.83 14.70
C GLN A 276 -12.49 -27.54 14.65
N TYR A 277 -12.44 -26.91 13.48
CA TYR A 277 -11.66 -25.71 13.20
C TYR A 277 -12.51 -24.65 12.51
N ILE A 278 -12.20 -23.38 12.78
CA ILE A 278 -12.65 -22.25 11.95
C ILE A 278 -11.49 -21.28 11.73
N ALA A 279 -11.28 -20.88 10.48
CA ALA A 279 -10.11 -20.08 10.11
C ALA A 279 -10.44 -18.97 9.10
N SER A 280 -9.83 -17.81 9.33
CA SER A 280 -9.81 -16.75 8.33
C SER A 280 -8.92 -17.17 7.16
N GLU A 281 -9.30 -16.79 5.93
CA GLU A 281 -8.44 -16.98 4.76
C GLU A 281 -7.01 -16.44 5.01
N ASN A 282 -6.89 -15.29 5.68
CA ASN A 282 -5.61 -14.63 5.95
C ASN A 282 -4.70 -15.48 6.85
N ALA A 283 -5.27 -16.13 7.89
CA ALA A 283 -4.53 -17.07 8.73
C ALA A 283 -3.93 -18.22 7.89
N LEU A 284 -4.75 -18.82 7.03
CA LEU A 284 -4.33 -19.93 6.18
C LEU A 284 -3.33 -19.51 5.09
N LYS A 285 -3.41 -18.25 4.61
CA LYS A 285 -2.39 -17.67 3.72
C LYS A 285 -1.05 -17.47 4.41
N CYS A 286 -1.04 -17.11 5.70
CA CYS A 286 0.20 -17.01 6.47
C CYS A 286 0.90 -18.38 6.60
N LEU A 287 0.15 -19.47 6.84
CA LEU A 287 0.71 -20.82 6.86
C LEU A 287 1.45 -21.22 5.56
N MET A 288 1.16 -20.55 4.43
CA MET A 288 1.83 -20.77 3.14
C MET A 288 3.04 -19.86 2.89
N GLN A 289 3.30 -18.89 3.77
CA GLN A 289 4.28 -17.82 3.58
C GLN A 289 5.46 -17.95 4.54
N GLN A 290 6.41 -18.84 4.21
CA GLN A 290 7.63 -19.11 4.98
C GLN A 290 8.79 -18.16 4.60
N ASN A 291 8.64 -17.42 3.49
CA ASN A 291 9.62 -16.46 3.00
C ASN A 291 9.66 -15.12 3.76
N ARG A 292 8.77 -14.91 4.73
CA ARG A 292 8.62 -13.67 5.53
C ARG A 292 8.11 -13.99 6.94
N PRO A 293 8.36 -13.15 7.97
CA PRO A 293 7.72 -13.32 9.27
C PRO A 293 6.22 -13.02 9.22
N TRP A 294 5.46 -13.65 10.13
CA TRP A 294 4.04 -13.38 10.39
C TRP A 294 3.64 -13.85 11.80
N ILE A 295 2.51 -13.34 12.29
CA ILE A 295 1.93 -13.71 13.58
C ILE A 295 0.40 -13.80 13.44
N ILE A 296 -0.20 -14.90 13.90
CA ILE A 296 -1.66 -15.12 13.89
C ILE A 296 -2.20 -15.50 15.29
N PRO A 297 -3.39 -15.04 15.70
CA PRO A 297 -4.06 -15.54 16.90
C PRO A 297 -4.57 -16.96 16.69
N VAL A 298 -4.42 -17.81 17.69
CA VAL A 298 -5.03 -19.16 17.73
C VAL A 298 -5.78 -19.31 19.05
N SER A 299 -7.11 -19.25 19.02
CA SER A 299 -7.92 -19.40 20.24
C SER A 299 -8.59 -20.77 20.28
N VAL A 300 -8.37 -21.51 21.36
CA VAL A 300 -9.04 -22.77 21.63
C VAL A 300 -10.20 -22.48 22.57
N CYS A 301 -11.42 -22.59 22.05
CA CYS A 301 -12.64 -22.33 22.81
C CYS A 301 -13.23 -23.67 23.26
N GLU A 302 -13.50 -23.80 24.56
CA GLU A 302 -14.36 -24.87 25.06
C GLU A 302 -15.82 -24.54 24.74
N THR A 303 -16.54 -25.50 24.18
CA THR A 303 -17.92 -25.38 23.74
C THR A 303 -18.68 -26.66 24.09
N ILE A 304 -20.01 -26.58 24.27
CA ILE A 304 -20.83 -27.74 24.66
C ILE A 304 -21.42 -28.37 23.40
N GLY A 305 -21.18 -29.66 23.21
CA GLY A 305 -21.70 -30.47 22.11
C GLY A 305 -23.21 -30.75 22.24
N PRO A 306 -23.85 -31.27 21.18
CA PRO A 306 -25.28 -31.62 21.21
C PRO A 306 -25.57 -32.71 22.27
N ASP A 307 -24.59 -33.57 22.54
CA ASP A 307 -24.66 -34.66 23.53
C ASP A 307 -24.33 -34.19 24.97
N GLY A 308 -24.06 -32.89 25.17
CA GLY A 308 -23.68 -32.30 26.47
C GLY A 308 -22.19 -32.31 26.79
N ASP A 309 -21.37 -33.06 26.04
CA ASP A 309 -19.93 -33.15 26.23
C ASP A 309 -19.19 -31.85 25.90
N LYS A 310 -18.05 -31.63 26.57
CA LYS A 310 -17.13 -30.50 26.31
C LYS A 310 -16.28 -30.79 25.07
N VAL A 311 -16.47 -29.99 24.03
CA VAL A 311 -15.72 -30.05 22.76
C VAL A 311 -14.87 -28.79 22.60
N ASN A 312 -13.59 -28.98 22.28
CA ASN A 312 -12.67 -27.89 21.97
C ASN A 312 -12.71 -27.57 20.47
N VAL A 313 -12.94 -26.31 20.11
CA VAL A 313 -12.86 -25.81 18.73
C VAL A 313 -11.72 -24.81 18.60
N VAL A 314 -10.95 -24.92 17.52
CA VAL A 314 -9.76 -24.08 17.28
C VAL A 314 -10.07 -22.99 16.26
N VAL A 315 -9.92 -21.74 16.68
CA VAL A 315 -10.15 -20.52 15.89
C VAL A 315 -8.81 -19.93 15.45
N LEU A 316 -8.53 -19.89 14.14
CA LEU A 316 -7.33 -19.29 13.56
C LEU A 316 -7.67 -17.94 12.89
N ASP A 317 -7.29 -16.84 13.53
CA ASP A 317 -7.63 -15.50 13.04
C ASP A 317 -6.50 -14.82 12.23
N SER A 318 -6.88 -13.73 11.57
CA SER A 318 -6.15 -12.88 10.67
C SER A 318 -4.83 -12.37 11.24
N GLU A 319 -3.83 -12.27 10.36
CA GLU A 319 -2.51 -11.75 10.67
C GLU A 319 -2.52 -10.38 11.37
N PHE A 320 -1.82 -10.29 12.49
CA PHE A 320 -1.44 -9.04 13.15
C PHE A 320 0.09 -8.82 13.10
N SER A 321 0.54 -7.64 13.54
CA SER A 321 1.97 -7.32 13.60
C SER A 321 2.24 -6.50 14.87
N ALA A 322 3.04 -7.06 15.77
CA ALA A 322 3.44 -6.42 17.04
C ALA A 322 4.17 -5.07 16.86
N HIS A 323 4.90 -4.94 15.74
CA HIS A 323 5.80 -3.84 15.44
C HIS A 323 5.65 -3.45 13.96
N LYS A 324 6.15 -2.27 13.56
CA LYS A 324 6.23 -1.88 12.15
C LYS A 324 7.02 -2.93 11.35
N GLU A 325 6.49 -3.29 10.20
CA GLU A 325 7.08 -4.32 9.33
C GLU A 325 8.21 -3.78 8.44
N ASP A 326 8.89 -4.68 7.75
CA ASP A 326 10.01 -4.33 6.87
C ASP A 326 9.53 -3.42 5.70
N PRO A 327 10.36 -2.50 5.17
CA PRO A 327 9.97 -1.50 4.17
C PRO A 327 9.24 -2.05 2.92
N GLN A 328 9.64 -3.22 2.45
CA GLN A 328 9.03 -3.89 1.30
C GLN A 328 7.61 -4.42 1.64
N MET A 329 7.41 -4.97 2.84
CA MET A 329 6.09 -5.46 3.30
C MET A 329 5.10 -4.32 3.52
N ARG A 330 5.55 -3.18 4.05
CA ARG A 330 4.76 -1.95 4.13
C ARG A 330 4.28 -1.48 2.77
N THR A 331 5.21 -1.43 1.80
CA THR A 331 4.90 -1.05 0.42
C THR A 331 3.88 -2.00 -0.21
N TYR A 332 4.08 -3.32 -0.07
CA TYR A 332 3.16 -4.35 -0.56
C TYR A 332 1.74 -4.22 0.02
N LYS A 333 1.59 -4.08 1.35
CA LYS A 333 0.26 -3.96 1.99
C LYS A 333 -0.47 -2.69 1.57
N ALA A 334 0.21 -1.55 1.59
CA ALA A 334 -0.37 -0.29 1.13
C ALA A 334 -0.70 -0.31 -0.38
N PHE A 335 0.14 -0.91 -1.23
CA PHE A 335 -0.15 -1.06 -2.67
C PHE A 335 -1.35 -1.97 -2.92
N ARG A 336 -1.59 -2.97 -2.07
CA ARG A 336 -2.78 -3.82 -2.15
C ARG A 336 -4.07 -3.01 -1.94
N HIS A 337 -4.15 -2.24 -0.86
CA HIS A 337 -5.28 -1.33 -0.61
C HIS A 337 -5.43 -0.27 -1.72
N LEU A 338 -4.33 0.35 -2.15
CA LEU A 338 -4.35 1.37 -3.20
C LEU A 338 -4.80 0.81 -4.57
N LEU A 339 -4.43 -0.41 -4.93
CA LEU A 339 -4.94 -1.07 -6.15
C LEU A 339 -6.43 -1.40 -6.07
N GLU A 340 -6.89 -1.96 -4.94
CA GLU A 340 -8.31 -2.20 -4.70
C GLU A 340 -9.11 -0.88 -4.80
N GLN A 341 -8.60 0.21 -4.22
CA GLN A 341 -9.18 1.55 -4.33
C GLN A 341 -9.07 2.19 -5.72
N ALA A 342 -8.03 1.90 -6.50
CA ALA A 342 -7.84 2.49 -7.83
C ALA A 342 -8.64 1.79 -8.94
N LEU A 343 -8.93 0.49 -8.78
CA LEU A 343 -9.65 -0.32 -9.77
C LEU A 343 -11.18 -0.31 -9.56
N ILE A 344 -11.68 -0.06 -8.35
CA ILE A 344 -13.13 0.09 -8.09
C ILE A 344 -13.57 1.53 -8.44
N PRO A 345 -14.49 1.75 -9.40
CA PRO A 345 -14.96 3.08 -9.78
C PRO A 345 -15.71 3.79 -8.65
N MET A 346 -15.62 5.12 -8.58
CA MET A 346 -16.32 5.93 -7.56
C MET A 346 -17.83 5.64 -7.47
N LYS A 347 -18.50 5.44 -8.62
CA LYS A 347 -19.93 5.07 -8.66
C LYS A 347 -20.27 3.75 -7.96
N GLU A 348 -19.33 2.80 -7.87
CA GLU A 348 -19.52 1.57 -7.09
C GLU A 348 -19.29 1.83 -5.59
N LYS A 349 -18.28 2.64 -5.23
CA LYS A 349 -18.06 3.06 -3.83
C LYS A 349 -19.23 3.85 -3.27
N GLU A 350 -19.85 4.71 -4.09
CA GLU A 350 -21.06 5.44 -3.74
C GLU A 350 -22.27 4.53 -3.47
N LYS A 351 -22.41 3.39 -4.15
CA LYS A 351 -23.52 2.44 -3.87
C LYS A 351 -23.41 1.88 -2.46
N LEU A 352 -22.20 1.44 -2.08
CA LEU A 352 -21.88 0.95 -0.72
C LEU A 352 -22.21 1.99 0.38
N LEU A 353 -22.28 3.28 0.04
CA LEU A 353 -22.68 4.37 0.93
C LEU A 353 -24.16 4.78 0.79
N LYS A 354 -24.86 4.37 -0.28
CA LYS A 354 -26.23 4.80 -0.64
C LYS A 354 -27.30 3.74 -0.40
N ASP A 355 -26.95 2.45 -0.34
CA ASP A 355 -27.89 1.36 -0.04
C ASP A 355 -28.58 1.56 1.34
N LYS A 356 -27.95 2.34 2.23
CA LYS A 356 -28.50 2.91 3.48
C LYS A 356 -29.97 3.37 3.42
N LYS A 357 -30.44 3.90 2.28
CA LYS A 357 -31.78 4.51 2.15
C LYS A 357 -32.90 3.55 1.74
N LYS A 358 -32.65 2.24 1.59
CA LYS A 358 -33.68 1.27 1.13
C LYS A 358 -34.09 0.20 2.14
N GLU A 359 -33.37 0.00 3.24
CA GLU A 359 -33.69 -1.02 4.24
C GLU A 359 -34.56 -0.51 5.41
N VAL A 360 -35.05 0.73 5.35
CA VAL A 360 -36.13 1.21 6.24
C VAL A 360 -37.48 0.86 5.62
N PRO A 361 -38.24 -0.10 6.16
CA PRO A 361 -39.61 -0.34 5.70
C PRO A 361 -40.50 0.82 6.16
N SER A 362 -41.02 1.62 5.23
CA SER A 362 -42.03 2.62 5.56
C SER A 362 -43.29 1.91 6.07
N PRO A 363 -43.84 2.28 7.24
CA PRO A 363 -45.03 1.64 7.77
C PRO A 363 -46.22 1.86 6.82
N VAL A 364 -46.86 0.75 6.48
CA VAL A 364 -48.26 0.54 6.04
C VAL A 364 -49.04 1.79 5.61
N LYS A 365 -49.52 1.79 4.36
CA LYS A 365 -50.59 2.70 3.89
C LYS A 365 -51.79 2.66 4.84
N ALA A 366 -52.23 3.83 5.29
CA ALA A 366 -53.63 4.07 5.64
C ALA A 366 -54.23 4.96 4.54
N GLU A 367 -55.50 4.74 4.17
CA GLU A 367 -56.15 5.46 3.09
C GLU A 367 -57.13 6.52 3.63
N THR A 368 -57.14 7.69 2.98
CA THR A 368 -58.20 8.71 2.90
C THR A 368 -58.95 9.14 4.17
N THR A 369 -58.82 10.43 4.49
CA THR A 369 -59.97 11.36 4.43
C THR A 369 -59.56 12.63 3.70
N GLU A 370 -60.51 13.26 3.01
CA GLU A 370 -60.32 14.46 2.18
C GLU A 370 -60.74 15.72 2.96
N ASP A 371 -60.06 16.86 2.78
CA ASP A 371 -60.60 18.06 2.10
C ASP A 371 -59.76 19.35 2.29
N ALA A 372 -60.07 20.34 1.44
CA ALA A 372 -59.79 21.78 1.56
C ALA A 372 -58.34 22.31 1.36
N ASP A 373 -58.10 22.69 0.10
CA ASP A 373 -57.28 23.80 -0.41
C ASP A 373 -56.84 24.92 0.57
N MET A 374 -55.60 25.41 0.41
CA MET A 374 -55.36 26.71 -0.27
C MET A 374 -53.86 27.04 -0.50
N LEU A 375 -53.62 28.06 -1.33
CA LEU A 375 -52.31 28.58 -1.75
C LEU A 375 -51.77 29.65 -0.75
N SER A 376 -50.45 29.83 -0.65
CA SER A 376 -49.75 31.13 -0.81
C SER A 376 -48.23 31.02 -0.58
N ASP A 377 -47.48 31.93 -1.22
CA ASP A 377 -46.04 32.21 -1.08
C ASP A 377 -45.64 32.93 0.23
N ASP A 378 -44.33 33.20 0.30
CA ASP A 378 -43.63 34.37 0.89
C ASP A 378 -42.76 34.21 2.16
N GLU A 379 -41.45 34.36 1.88
CA GLU A 379 -40.47 35.25 2.55
C GLU A 379 -39.73 34.89 3.85
N ASP A 380 -38.51 35.42 3.91
CA ASP A 380 -37.52 35.26 4.98
C ASP A 380 -37.88 36.00 6.27
N SER A 381 -37.37 35.51 7.42
CA SER A 381 -37.20 36.31 8.63
C SER A 381 -36.15 35.73 9.57
N MET A 382 -34.90 36.16 9.38
CA MET A 382 -33.77 35.86 10.26
C MET A 382 -33.71 36.87 11.42
N PHE A 383 -34.00 36.44 12.65
CA PHE A 383 -33.88 37.30 13.83
C PHE A 383 -32.63 36.97 14.66
N ILE A 384 -31.73 37.95 14.75
CA ILE A 384 -30.67 38.03 15.75
C ILE A 384 -31.15 39.02 16.81
N CYS A 385 -31.15 38.62 18.08
CA CYS A 385 -31.42 39.52 19.20
C CYS A 385 -30.12 39.79 19.94
N THR A 386 -29.49 40.93 19.65
CA THR A 386 -28.71 41.66 20.66
C THR A 386 -29.64 42.64 21.37
N ASP A 387 -29.41 42.88 22.66
CA ASP A 387 -28.97 44.19 23.14
C ASP A 387 -28.79 44.16 24.67
N ASP A 388 -27.68 44.74 25.13
CA ASP A 388 -27.43 45.05 26.54
C ASP A 388 -28.14 46.36 26.93
N ASN A 389 -28.36 46.59 28.25
CA ASN A 389 -27.82 47.78 28.94
C ASN A 389 -28.27 47.94 30.41
N THR A 390 -27.29 48.17 31.31
CA THR A 390 -27.28 49.15 32.45
C THR A 390 -28.33 49.02 33.59
N ASP A 391 -28.16 49.47 34.84
CA ASP A 391 -27.03 49.96 35.67
C ASP A 391 -27.48 49.96 37.16
N ASN A 392 -26.64 49.97 38.22
CA ASN A 392 -25.21 49.66 38.34
C ASN A 392 -25.00 48.83 39.65
N THR A 393 -24.38 49.19 40.80
CA THR A 393 -23.54 50.32 41.24
C THR A 393 -22.68 49.86 42.44
N GLU A 394 -21.34 49.97 42.36
CA GLU A 394 -20.37 50.07 43.49
C GLU A 394 -20.28 48.93 44.56
N THR A 395 -19.14 48.64 45.23
CA THR A 395 -17.78 49.25 45.21
C THR A 395 -16.68 48.17 45.34
N GLU A 396 -15.41 48.60 45.28
CA GLU A 396 -14.18 47.78 45.21
C GLU A 396 -13.87 46.89 46.42
N SER A 397 -13.19 45.74 46.21
CA SER A 397 -11.78 45.54 46.64
C SER A 397 -11.20 44.10 46.52
N VAL A 398 -9.95 44.03 46.06
CA VAL A 398 -8.85 43.10 46.47
C VAL A 398 -9.08 41.56 46.47
N GLN A 399 -8.39 40.88 45.53
CA GLN A 399 -7.97 39.46 45.61
C GLN A 399 -6.74 39.26 46.55
N PRO A 400 -6.33 38.05 47.04
CA PRO A 400 -6.47 36.75 46.36
C PRO A 400 -6.55 35.43 47.22
N SER A 401 -6.76 34.32 46.48
CA SER A 401 -6.16 32.97 46.67
C SER A 401 -6.69 31.94 47.70
N TRP A 402 -6.78 30.69 47.19
CA TRP A 402 -6.37 29.41 47.81
C TRP A 402 -7.08 28.83 49.06
N SER A 403 -8.07 27.98 48.76
CA SER A 403 -8.17 26.57 49.24
C SER A 403 -8.27 26.22 50.75
N LYS A 404 -9.44 25.68 51.14
CA LYS A 404 -9.64 24.41 51.91
C LYS A 404 -11.15 24.12 51.97
N ARG A 405 -11.60 22.93 51.53
CA ARG A 405 -11.90 21.72 52.33
C ARG A 405 -12.97 21.90 53.42
N ILE A 406 -14.07 21.15 53.27
CA ILE A 406 -14.79 20.39 54.33
C ILE A 406 -15.61 21.30 55.30
N ASP A 407 -16.85 20.98 55.72
CA ASP A 407 -17.47 19.67 55.94
C ASP A 407 -18.99 19.57 55.63
N ASN A 408 -19.47 18.32 55.68
CA ASN A 408 -20.83 17.79 55.83
C ASN A 408 -21.98 18.73 56.24
N LYS A 409 -23.16 18.43 55.68
CA LYS A 409 -24.29 18.00 56.54
C LYS A 409 -25.11 16.88 55.90
N LEU A 410 -25.45 15.89 56.73
CA LEU A 410 -26.10 14.63 56.37
C LEU A 410 -27.61 14.67 56.70
N ASN A 411 -28.41 13.93 55.93
CA ASN A 411 -29.50 13.06 56.41
C ASN A 411 -29.96 12.20 55.21
N ASN A 412 -29.83 10.88 55.24
CA ASN A 412 -30.69 9.89 55.91
C ASN A 412 -32.12 9.81 55.37
N SER A 413 -32.70 8.64 55.14
CA SER A 413 -32.15 7.27 54.94
C SER A 413 -33.28 6.34 54.47
N ASN A 414 -32.95 5.25 53.76
CA ASN A 414 -33.37 3.86 54.06
C ASN A 414 -33.12 2.93 52.86
N LEU A 415 -32.71 1.69 53.15
CA LEU A 415 -32.86 0.57 52.23
C LEU A 415 -34.21 -0.10 52.52
N GLU A 416 -34.83 -0.69 51.50
CA GLU A 416 -35.19 -2.12 51.58
C GLU A 416 -35.29 -2.76 50.18
N LYS A 417 -35.74 -4.01 50.11
CA LYS A 417 -35.34 -4.99 49.09
C LYS A 417 -36.47 -5.47 48.17
N ASP A 418 -36.02 -6.10 47.08
CA ASP A 418 -36.67 -7.18 46.32
C ASP A 418 -38.11 -6.98 45.80
N SER A 419 -38.22 -6.73 44.49
CA SER A 419 -39.14 -7.52 43.66
C SER A 419 -38.61 -7.68 42.24
N VAL A 420 -38.78 -8.88 41.66
CA VAL A 420 -38.27 -9.22 40.32
C VAL A 420 -39.30 -8.85 39.25
N GLY A 421 -39.06 -7.76 38.52
CA GLY A 421 -39.86 -7.34 37.36
C GLY A 421 -39.19 -7.70 36.03
N TYR A 422 -39.88 -8.46 35.17
CA TYR A 422 -39.39 -8.82 33.84
C TYR A 422 -39.34 -7.59 32.91
N ILE A 423 -38.16 -6.98 32.72
CA ILE A 423 -37.94 -5.99 31.66
C ILE A 423 -37.84 -6.72 30.32
N THR A 424 -38.91 -6.66 29.52
CA THR A 424 -38.95 -7.28 28.19
C THR A 424 -38.12 -6.48 27.18
N ARG A 425 -37.49 -7.18 26.22
CA ARG A 425 -36.59 -6.63 25.19
C ARG A 425 -37.21 -5.54 24.28
N ALA A 426 -38.50 -5.26 24.40
CA ALA A 426 -39.18 -4.19 23.65
C ALA A 426 -38.99 -2.81 24.29
N VAL A 427 -38.97 -2.72 25.63
CA VAL A 427 -38.93 -1.42 26.34
C VAL A 427 -37.55 -0.76 26.20
N SER A 428 -36.47 -1.54 26.32
CA SER A 428 -35.09 -1.05 26.17
C SER A 428 -34.75 -0.50 24.77
N ARG A 429 -35.60 -0.69 23.76
CA ARG A 429 -35.41 -0.10 22.42
C ARG A 429 -35.94 1.33 22.34
N LYS A 430 -37.12 1.60 22.94
CA LYS A 430 -37.77 2.92 22.88
C LYS A 430 -37.08 4.04 23.66
N ILE A 431 -36.10 3.72 24.50
CA ILE A 431 -35.29 4.70 25.26
C ILE A 431 -33.95 4.98 24.52
N SER A 432 -33.66 4.28 23.43
CA SER A 432 -32.38 4.36 22.71
C SER A 432 -32.40 5.24 21.45
N GLU A 433 -33.55 5.82 21.09
CA GLU A 433 -33.72 6.55 19.81
C GLU A 433 -33.84 8.08 19.99
N ASP A 434 -34.31 8.57 21.14
CA ASP A 434 -34.52 10.00 21.44
C ASP A 434 -33.59 10.58 22.53
N VAL A 435 -32.43 9.98 22.76
CA VAL A 435 -31.32 10.65 23.47
C VAL A 435 -30.28 11.08 22.45
N HIS A 436 -30.06 12.39 22.34
CA HIS A 436 -28.87 12.93 21.68
C HIS A 436 -27.64 12.57 22.53
N ASP A 437 -27.07 11.40 22.23
CA ASP A 437 -26.05 10.72 23.04
C ASP A 437 -24.83 11.63 23.28
N ILE A 438 -24.43 11.73 24.55
CA ILE A 438 -23.40 12.66 25.01
C ILE A 438 -22.09 12.28 24.31
N GLY A 439 -21.44 13.27 23.66
CA GLY A 439 -20.46 13.08 22.58
C GLY A 439 -19.11 12.39 22.88
N LEU A 440 -19.05 11.46 23.84
CA LEU A 440 -17.84 10.70 24.21
C LEU A 440 -17.60 9.46 23.34
N TYR A 441 -18.61 8.93 22.62
CA TYR A 441 -18.48 7.67 21.85
C TYR A 441 -19.00 7.75 20.41
N ASN A 442 -18.42 8.64 19.61
CA ASN A 442 -18.65 8.68 18.16
C ASN A 442 -17.99 7.49 17.45
N CYS A 443 -18.69 6.88 16.48
CA CYS A 443 -18.10 5.82 15.66
C CYS A 443 -17.31 6.44 14.51
N THR A 444 -15.97 6.39 14.57
CA THR A 444 -15.07 6.68 13.43
C THR A 444 -15.37 5.83 12.19
N CYS A 445 -16.13 4.75 12.35
CA CYS A 445 -16.66 3.95 11.25
C CYS A 445 -17.73 4.68 10.41
N LYS A 446 -18.55 5.53 11.03
CA LYS A 446 -19.87 5.92 10.53
C LYS A 446 -19.75 6.77 9.27
N ASP A 447 -20.62 6.50 8.30
CA ASP A 447 -20.66 7.20 7.01
C ASP A 447 -19.40 7.02 6.14
N THR A 448 -18.53 6.08 6.52
CA THR A 448 -17.36 5.64 5.72
C THR A 448 -17.60 4.26 5.09
N ILE A 449 -16.75 3.90 4.12
CA ILE A 449 -16.72 2.53 3.55
C ILE A 449 -16.31 1.44 4.57
N TYR A 450 -15.88 1.81 5.78
CA TYR A 450 -15.48 0.88 6.85
C TYR A 450 -16.61 0.60 7.86
N GLU A 451 -17.73 1.31 7.75
CA GLU A 451 -19.00 0.95 8.42
C GLU A 451 -19.53 -0.40 7.92
N HIS A 452 -19.20 -0.78 6.68
CA HIS A 452 -19.63 -2.01 6.02
C HIS A 452 -18.41 -2.81 5.55
N PRO A 453 -17.73 -3.56 6.44
CA PRO A 453 -16.58 -4.37 6.08
C PRO A 453 -16.94 -5.44 5.04
N PRO A 454 -15.99 -5.91 4.20
CA PRO A 454 -16.26 -6.82 3.10
C PRO A 454 -17.04 -8.07 3.54
N ARG A 455 -18.19 -8.32 2.89
CA ARG A 455 -19.04 -9.50 3.15
C ARG A 455 -18.21 -10.78 3.05
N ARG A 456 -18.54 -11.79 3.87
CA ARG A 456 -17.79 -13.06 3.97
C ARG A 456 -18.65 -14.26 3.62
N SER A 457 -18.13 -15.16 2.79
CA SER A 457 -18.65 -16.53 2.72
C SER A 457 -18.06 -17.36 3.85
N PHE A 458 -18.78 -18.40 4.24
CA PHE A 458 -18.36 -19.42 5.20
C PHE A 458 -18.56 -20.78 4.54
N LYS A 459 -17.49 -21.56 4.37
CA LYS A 459 -17.52 -22.85 3.67
C LYS A 459 -16.82 -23.93 4.50
N ARG A 460 -17.48 -25.08 4.68
CA ARG A 460 -16.90 -26.24 5.36
C ARG A 460 -16.11 -27.08 4.37
N TRP A 461 -14.82 -27.23 4.63
CA TRP A 461 -13.88 -28.07 3.89
C TRP A 461 -13.44 -29.23 4.78
N GLN A 462 -13.14 -30.38 4.17
CA GLN A 462 -12.53 -31.52 4.84
C GLN A 462 -11.16 -31.80 4.21
N PHE A 463 -10.11 -31.73 5.02
CA PHE A 463 -8.76 -32.15 4.64
C PHE A 463 -8.56 -33.61 5.04
N ARG A 464 -8.12 -34.43 4.09
CA ARG A 464 -8.02 -35.89 4.21
C ARG A 464 -6.60 -36.38 3.97
N SER A 465 -6.28 -37.52 4.56
CA SER A 465 -5.10 -38.34 4.25
C SER A 465 -5.53 -39.81 4.22
N LYS A 466 -4.92 -40.62 3.36
CA LYS A 466 -5.36 -42.01 3.11
C LYS A 466 -5.20 -42.98 4.29
N SER A 467 -4.46 -42.59 5.32
CA SER A 467 -4.05 -43.46 6.44
C SER A 467 -4.24 -42.82 7.83
N GLU A 468 -4.94 -41.69 7.93
CA GLU A 468 -4.95 -40.85 9.13
C GLU A 468 -6.30 -40.13 9.34
N ILE A 469 -6.38 -39.32 10.40
CA ILE A 469 -7.56 -38.55 10.82
C ILE A 469 -7.93 -37.49 9.78
N ASN A 470 -9.23 -37.34 9.48
CA ASN A 470 -9.73 -36.24 8.65
C ASN A 470 -10.02 -35.00 9.50
N TYR A 471 -9.74 -33.80 8.97
CA TYR A 471 -10.00 -32.53 9.65
C TYR A 471 -11.08 -31.73 8.91
N ASP A 472 -12.20 -31.44 9.57
CA ASP A 472 -13.27 -30.59 9.06
C ASP A 472 -13.11 -29.17 9.60
N ILE A 473 -13.03 -28.21 8.68
CA ILE A 473 -12.72 -26.80 8.94
C ILE A 473 -13.69 -25.87 8.20
N ILE A 474 -14.21 -24.86 8.88
CA ILE A 474 -14.90 -23.75 8.23
C ILE A 474 -13.89 -22.67 7.88
N ILE A 475 -13.88 -22.25 6.62
CA ILE A 475 -12.99 -21.20 6.13
C ILE A 475 -13.85 -20.00 5.75
N HIS A 476 -13.52 -18.81 6.29
CA HIS A 476 -14.27 -17.58 6.04
C HIS A 476 -13.49 -16.56 5.21
N CYS A 477 -13.94 -16.36 3.97
CA CYS A 477 -13.26 -15.56 2.94
C CYS A 477 -13.95 -14.20 2.75
N PRO A 478 -13.24 -13.06 2.89
CA PRO A 478 -13.78 -11.75 2.55
C PRO A 478 -13.83 -11.54 1.03
N HIS A 479 -14.95 -11.03 0.55
CA HIS A 479 -15.20 -10.76 -0.87
C HIS A 479 -15.05 -9.26 -1.16
N LYS A 480 -13.96 -8.88 -1.85
CA LYS A 480 -13.56 -7.47 -2.00
C LYS A 480 -13.87 -6.84 -3.36
N ALA A 481 -13.82 -7.62 -4.45
CA ALA A 481 -13.95 -7.12 -5.81
C ALA A 481 -14.43 -8.23 -6.75
N ARG A 482 -15.09 -7.85 -7.85
CA ARG A 482 -15.50 -8.77 -8.93
C ARG A 482 -15.23 -8.20 -10.32
N SER A 483 -15.17 -9.09 -11.29
CA SER A 483 -15.12 -8.80 -12.72
C SER A 483 -16.52 -8.91 -13.36
N LYS A 484 -16.58 -9.08 -14.68
CA LYS A 484 -17.80 -9.47 -15.40
C LYS A 484 -18.13 -10.97 -15.24
N THR A 485 -17.14 -11.82 -14.96
CA THR A 485 -17.24 -13.29 -15.02
C THR A 485 -17.32 -13.97 -13.65
N GLY A 486 -16.87 -13.31 -12.58
CA GLY A 486 -16.85 -13.86 -11.24
C GLY A 486 -16.07 -12.99 -10.26
N GLU A 487 -15.65 -13.57 -9.14
CA GLU A 487 -14.87 -12.87 -8.12
C GLU A 487 -13.45 -12.53 -8.63
N LEU A 488 -12.90 -11.42 -8.16
CA LEU A 488 -11.61 -10.90 -8.57
C LEU A 488 -10.67 -10.69 -7.37
N LEU A 489 -9.58 -11.45 -7.36
CA LEU A 489 -8.44 -11.20 -6.49
C LEU A 489 -7.51 -10.19 -7.16
N ILE A 490 -7.03 -9.21 -6.40
CA ILE A 490 -6.07 -8.20 -6.85
C ILE A 490 -4.79 -8.42 -6.05
N GLU A 491 -3.67 -8.64 -6.72
CA GLU A 491 -2.38 -9.00 -6.10
C GLU A 491 -1.24 -8.14 -6.70
N PRO A 492 -0.61 -7.24 -5.91
CA PRO A 492 0.52 -6.44 -6.38
C PRO A 492 1.81 -7.26 -6.47
N ILE A 493 2.55 -7.04 -7.56
CA ILE A 493 3.99 -7.32 -7.65
C ILE A 493 4.70 -5.97 -7.61
N VAL A 494 5.50 -5.73 -6.56
CA VAL A 494 6.20 -4.45 -6.36
C VAL A 494 7.58 -4.51 -7.01
N ASP A 495 7.74 -3.80 -8.11
CA ASP A 495 8.98 -3.77 -8.90
C ASP A 495 9.76 -2.48 -8.63
N TYR A 496 10.92 -2.56 -7.96
CA TYR A 496 11.73 -1.37 -7.66
C TYR A 496 12.77 -1.01 -8.74
N GLN A 497 13.21 -1.99 -9.53
CA GLN A 497 14.17 -1.85 -10.62
C GLN A 497 13.58 -2.34 -11.95
N LEU A 498 12.34 -1.94 -12.23
CA LEU A 498 11.59 -2.39 -13.40
C LEU A 498 12.32 -2.14 -14.73
N ASP A 499 13.26 -1.19 -14.81
CA ASP A 499 14.10 -0.95 -15.99
C ASP A 499 15.11 -2.07 -16.32
N LEU A 500 15.46 -2.90 -15.33
CA LEU A 500 16.43 -3.99 -15.46
C LEU A 500 15.72 -5.32 -15.72
N GLY A 501 14.57 -5.54 -15.07
CA GLY A 501 13.76 -6.74 -15.26
C GLY A 501 12.57 -6.79 -14.31
N ALA A 502 11.74 -7.80 -14.52
CA ALA A 502 10.57 -8.08 -13.69
C ALA A 502 10.96 -8.84 -12.41
N SER A 503 10.42 -8.46 -11.25
CA SER A 503 10.61 -9.24 -10.01
C SER A 503 9.81 -10.54 -10.06
N LYS A 504 10.44 -11.61 -9.58
CA LYS A 504 9.85 -12.95 -9.43
C LYS A 504 8.87 -12.97 -8.25
N GLN A 505 7.70 -13.57 -8.43
CA GLN A 505 6.88 -13.97 -7.28
C GLN A 505 7.55 -15.14 -6.54
N SER A 506 7.52 -15.14 -5.21
CA SER A 506 7.95 -16.31 -4.45
C SER A 506 6.98 -17.48 -4.64
N THR A 507 7.48 -18.69 -4.49
CA THR A 507 6.68 -19.93 -4.37
C THR A 507 5.55 -19.79 -3.36
N ASP A 508 5.82 -19.03 -2.31
CA ASP A 508 5.00 -18.84 -1.13
C ASP A 508 3.83 -17.88 -1.39
N SER A 509 4.09 -16.77 -2.09
CA SER A 509 3.04 -15.92 -2.64
C SER A 509 2.14 -16.72 -3.58
N ILE A 510 2.74 -17.52 -4.47
CA ILE A 510 2.01 -18.38 -5.41
C ILE A 510 1.12 -19.41 -4.68
N ARG A 511 1.64 -20.13 -3.67
CA ARG A 511 0.83 -21.02 -2.80
C ARG A 511 -0.32 -20.28 -2.13
N SER A 512 -0.05 -19.11 -1.54
CA SER A 512 -1.07 -18.31 -0.85
C SER A 512 -2.14 -17.77 -1.79
N LEU A 513 -1.82 -17.54 -3.06
CA LEU A 513 -2.75 -17.11 -4.09
C LEU A 513 -3.56 -18.29 -4.66
N ALA A 514 -2.93 -19.45 -4.89
CA ALA A 514 -3.63 -20.69 -5.24
C ALA A 514 -4.68 -21.08 -4.18
N LEU A 515 -4.34 -20.93 -2.88
CA LEU A 515 -5.30 -21.05 -1.78
C LEU A 515 -6.46 -20.07 -1.91
N SER A 516 -6.15 -18.80 -2.15
CA SER A 516 -7.16 -17.73 -2.29
C SER A 516 -8.17 -18.04 -3.40
N LEU A 517 -7.69 -18.64 -4.50
CA LEU A 517 -8.49 -19.07 -5.65
C LEU A 517 -9.31 -20.33 -5.33
N MET A 518 -8.68 -21.38 -4.77
CA MET A 518 -9.31 -22.67 -4.43
C MET A 518 -10.54 -22.52 -3.50
N LEU A 519 -10.46 -21.59 -2.54
CA LEU A 519 -11.53 -21.39 -1.55
C LEU A 519 -12.79 -20.71 -2.13
N ARG A 520 -12.69 -20.13 -3.32
CA ARG A 520 -13.72 -19.28 -3.93
C ARG A 520 -14.34 -19.94 -5.17
N LYS A 521 -15.59 -19.57 -5.48
CA LYS A 521 -16.31 -20.06 -6.64
C LYS A 521 -16.15 -19.06 -7.79
N ASN A 522 -15.73 -19.54 -8.96
CA ASN A 522 -15.48 -18.72 -10.16
C ASN A 522 -14.53 -17.53 -9.91
N ALA A 523 -13.48 -17.73 -9.09
CA ALA A 523 -12.50 -16.69 -8.83
C ALA A 523 -11.44 -16.59 -9.93
N SER A 524 -11.01 -15.36 -10.16
CA SER A 524 -9.91 -14.98 -11.05
C SER A 524 -8.92 -14.08 -10.31
N VAL A 525 -7.69 -13.96 -10.79
CA VAL A 525 -6.70 -13.03 -10.23
C VAL A 525 -6.25 -12.02 -11.28
N VAL A 526 -6.03 -10.77 -10.86
CA VAL A 526 -5.22 -9.79 -11.58
C VAL A 526 -3.88 -9.65 -10.87
N LEU A 527 -2.83 -10.06 -11.57
CA LEU A 527 -1.45 -9.77 -11.18
C LEU A 527 -1.11 -8.36 -11.68
N ALA A 528 -0.84 -7.44 -10.76
CA ALA A 528 -0.58 -6.04 -11.07
C ALA A 528 0.90 -5.72 -10.83
N ARG A 529 1.69 -5.50 -11.89
CA ARG A 529 3.07 -5.01 -11.74
C ARG A 529 3.06 -3.51 -11.51
N VAL A 530 3.60 -3.08 -10.37
CA VAL A 530 3.60 -1.68 -9.95
C VAL A 530 5.02 -1.24 -9.61
N ASP A 531 5.47 -0.14 -10.21
CA ASP A 531 6.75 0.46 -9.92
C ASP A 531 6.78 1.02 -8.48
N GLY A 532 7.57 0.42 -7.59
CA GLY A 532 7.65 0.79 -6.17
C GLY A 532 7.91 2.28 -5.91
N PRO A 533 8.86 2.92 -6.62
CA PRO A 533 9.17 4.35 -6.44
C PRO A 533 8.08 5.35 -6.86
N THR A 534 7.22 5.04 -7.84
CA THR A 534 6.20 5.97 -8.41
C THR A 534 4.75 5.52 -8.21
N GLY A 535 4.53 4.25 -7.86
CA GLY A 535 3.24 3.59 -7.87
C GLY A 535 2.56 3.54 -9.24
N GLU A 536 3.30 3.72 -10.34
CA GLU A 536 2.77 3.54 -11.69
C GLU A 536 2.63 2.05 -12.04
N VAL A 537 1.48 1.67 -12.58
CA VAL A 537 1.19 0.29 -12.98
C VAL A 537 1.79 0.01 -14.36
N ALA A 538 2.75 -0.91 -14.43
CA ALA A 538 3.41 -1.32 -15.66
C ALA A 538 2.59 -2.33 -16.48
N SER A 539 1.88 -3.25 -15.82
CA SER A 539 0.99 -4.21 -16.45
C SER A 539 -0.10 -4.70 -15.49
N LEU A 540 -1.22 -5.15 -16.06
CA LEU A 540 -2.32 -5.83 -15.38
C LEU A 540 -2.58 -7.14 -16.14
N LEU A 541 -2.31 -8.28 -15.51
CA LEU A 541 -2.49 -9.60 -16.11
C LEU A 541 -3.66 -10.34 -15.43
N PRO A 542 -4.87 -10.34 -16.03
CA PRO A 542 -5.99 -11.14 -15.56
C PRO A 542 -5.82 -12.62 -15.94
N MET A 543 -6.05 -13.53 -15.00
CA MET A 543 -5.90 -14.98 -15.15
C MET A 543 -7.05 -15.72 -14.46
N SER A 544 -7.52 -16.82 -15.05
CA SER A 544 -8.41 -17.76 -14.34
C SER A 544 -7.63 -18.60 -13.32
N ALA A 545 -8.36 -19.23 -12.39
CA ALA A 545 -7.77 -20.19 -11.46
C ALA A 545 -7.06 -21.35 -12.20
N ASP A 546 -7.65 -21.87 -13.28
CA ASP A 546 -7.09 -22.97 -14.05
C ASP A 546 -5.80 -22.58 -14.78
N THR A 547 -5.75 -21.38 -15.37
CA THR A 547 -4.52 -20.86 -16.00
C THR A 547 -3.42 -20.63 -14.97
N PHE A 548 -3.76 -20.10 -13.79
CA PHE A 548 -2.80 -19.85 -12.71
C PHE A 548 -2.23 -21.17 -12.14
N CYS A 549 -3.08 -22.14 -11.83
CA CYS A 549 -2.66 -23.46 -11.36
C CYS A 549 -1.90 -24.26 -12.43
N GLY A 550 -2.29 -24.13 -13.71
CA GLY A 550 -1.60 -24.77 -14.84
C GLY A 550 -0.17 -24.26 -15.07
N GLN A 551 0.09 -22.97 -14.80
CA GLN A 551 1.45 -22.41 -14.82
C GLN A 551 2.30 -22.85 -13.61
N HIS A 552 1.68 -23.38 -12.55
CA HIS A 552 2.32 -23.70 -11.28
C HIS A 552 1.96 -25.12 -10.79
N PRO A 553 2.34 -26.17 -11.55
CA PRO A 553 2.01 -27.55 -11.22
C PRO A 553 2.57 -27.97 -9.85
N GLY A 554 1.81 -28.81 -9.14
CA GLY A 554 2.17 -29.32 -7.81
C GLY A 554 1.83 -28.41 -6.62
N VAL A 555 1.51 -27.12 -6.85
CA VAL A 555 1.17 -26.17 -5.77
C VAL A 555 0.01 -26.64 -4.91
N SER A 556 -1.06 -27.19 -5.50
CA SER A 556 -2.22 -27.70 -4.74
C SER A 556 -1.88 -28.86 -3.80
N GLY A 557 -0.95 -29.74 -4.18
CA GLY A 557 -0.50 -30.84 -3.31
C GLY A 557 0.31 -30.33 -2.12
N ALA A 558 1.21 -29.38 -2.36
CA ALA A 558 1.94 -28.69 -1.29
C ALA A 558 0.99 -27.92 -0.35
N LEU A 559 -0.04 -27.28 -0.91
CA LEU A 559 -1.07 -26.55 -0.18
C LEU A 559 -1.85 -27.47 0.79
N HIS A 560 -2.42 -28.56 0.27
CA HIS A 560 -3.19 -29.50 1.09
C HIS A 560 -2.31 -30.13 2.18
N ASN A 561 -1.08 -30.55 1.83
CA ASN A 561 -0.14 -31.13 2.79
C ASN A 561 0.22 -30.15 3.92
N THR A 562 0.42 -28.87 3.60
CA THR A 562 0.78 -27.83 4.59
C THR A 562 -0.40 -27.55 5.53
N LEU A 563 -1.61 -27.37 5.00
CA LEU A 563 -2.81 -27.15 5.81
C LEU A 563 -3.13 -28.38 6.69
N TYR A 564 -3.13 -29.57 6.11
CA TYR A 564 -3.36 -30.82 6.83
C TYR A 564 -2.35 -31.03 7.97
N THR A 565 -1.06 -30.75 7.71
CA THR A 565 -0.01 -30.85 8.73
C THR A 565 -0.23 -29.85 9.86
N ALA A 566 -0.48 -28.57 9.53
CA ALA A 566 -0.74 -27.54 10.54
C ALA A 566 -1.96 -27.85 11.41
N LEU A 567 -3.09 -28.29 10.83
CA LEU A 567 -4.28 -28.67 11.58
C LEU A 567 -4.01 -29.85 12.52
N GLY A 568 -3.33 -30.90 12.04
CA GLY A 568 -2.95 -32.05 12.88
C GLY A 568 -1.94 -31.74 13.99
N GLN A 569 -1.24 -30.60 13.94
CA GLN A 569 -0.38 -30.11 15.03
C GLN A 569 -1.08 -29.15 16.00
N LEU A 570 -2.25 -28.61 15.64
CA LEU A 570 -3.11 -27.81 16.52
C LEU A 570 -4.21 -28.65 17.20
N GLN A 571 -4.36 -29.92 16.81
CA GLN A 571 -5.23 -30.88 17.47
C GLN A 571 -4.75 -31.15 18.91
N GLY A 572 -5.70 -31.25 19.86
CA GLY A 572 -5.39 -31.60 21.25
C GLY A 572 -4.88 -30.44 22.12
N LEU A 573 -4.85 -29.21 21.61
CA LEU A 573 -4.60 -28.03 22.44
C LEU A 573 -5.72 -27.83 23.49
N VAL A 574 -5.33 -27.28 24.64
CA VAL A 574 -6.18 -27.04 25.81
C VAL A 574 -6.87 -25.66 25.69
N PRO A 575 -8.08 -25.42 26.23
CA PRO A 575 -8.75 -24.12 26.11
C PRO A 575 -7.92 -22.93 26.59
N GLY A 576 -7.76 -21.93 25.72
CA GLY A 576 -6.91 -20.76 25.93
C GLY A 576 -6.61 -19.95 24.67
N HIS A 577 -5.99 -18.78 24.83
CA HIS A 577 -5.59 -17.89 23.73
C HIS A 577 -4.09 -18.03 23.46
N TYR A 578 -3.74 -18.72 22.37
CA TYR A 578 -2.37 -18.90 21.89
C TYR A 578 -2.07 -17.92 20.75
N VAL A 579 -0.79 -17.85 20.39
CA VAL A 579 -0.31 -17.15 19.20
C VAL A 579 0.61 -18.09 18.43
N LEU A 580 0.47 -18.13 17.11
CA LEU A 580 1.39 -18.84 16.22
C LEU A 580 2.24 -17.80 15.48
N GLN A 581 3.55 -17.81 15.72
CA GLN A 581 4.52 -16.90 15.12
C GLN A 581 5.46 -17.69 14.21
N HIS A 582 5.81 -17.15 13.05
CA HIS A 582 6.85 -17.71 12.19
C HIS A 582 7.94 -16.66 11.91
N GLU A 583 9.19 -17.14 11.85
CA GLU A 583 10.34 -16.38 11.38
C GLU A 583 11.13 -17.21 10.37
N VAL A 584 11.65 -16.55 9.34
CA VAL A 584 12.37 -17.18 8.21
C VAL A 584 13.60 -17.97 8.67
N SER A 585 14.18 -17.59 9.81
CA SER A 585 15.25 -18.29 10.55
C SER A 585 14.89 -19.72 10.97
N HIS A 586 13.61 -20.04 11.14
CA HIS A 586 13.13 -21.35 11.59
C HIS A 586 12.70 -22.29 10.45
N GLY A 587 12.80 -21.86 9.18
CA GLY A 587 12.42 -22.69 8.02
C GLY A 587 10.94 -23.07 8.01
N PRO A 588 10.55 -24.31 7.65
CA PRO A 588 9.14 -24.73 7.55
C PRO A 588 8.50 -25.00 8.91
N HIS A 589 8.77 -24.16 9.91
CA HIS A 589 8.28 -24.27 11.28
C HIS A 589 7.76 -22.93 11.80
N ALA A 590 6.78 -23.00 12.69
CA ALA A 590 6.29 -21.88 13.48
C ALA A 590 6.48 -22.17 14.99
N LEU A 591 6.53 -21.13 15.81
CA LEU A 591 6.51 -21.23 17.27
C LEU A 591 5.08 -21.04 17.77
N LEU A 592 4.59 -22.01 18.55
CA LEU A 592 3.35 -21.87 19.31
C LEU A 592 3.69 -21.20 20.65
N LEU A 593 3.05 -20.07 20.91
CA LEU A 593 3.24 -19.26 22.11
C LEU A 593 2.00 -19.37 23.02
N SER A 594 2.22 -19.56 24.33
CA SER A 594 1.17 -19.71 25.34
C SER A 594 1.30 -18.66 26.45
N PRO A 595 0.19 -18.05 26.93
CA PRO A 595 0.21 -17.12 28.06
C PRO A 595 0.26 -17.82 29.44
N ARG A 596 0.38 -19.15 29.47
CA ARG A 596 0.41 -20.00 30.68
C ARG A 596 1.73 -20.78 30.82
N GLY A 597 2.87 -20.18 30.43
CA GLY A 597 4.16 -20.87 30.45
C GLY A 597 4.77 -21.05 31.84
N ALA A 598 5.80 -21.91 31.88
CA ALA A 598 6.61 -22.14 33.08
C ALA A 598 7.61 -21.00 33.31
N ARG A 599 8.24 -20.97 34.51
CA ARG A 599 9.18 -19.93 34.95
C ARG A 599 10.34 -19.72 33.95
N GLY A 600 10.21 -18.72 33.09
CA GLY A 600 11.18 -18.37 32.05
C GLY A 600 11.14 -16.89 31.67
N ALA A 601 11.95 -16.50 30.69
CA ALA A 601 12.01 -15.14 30.17
C ALA A 601 10.89 -14.89 29.14
N GLY A 602 9.67 -14.62 29.63
CA GLY A 602 8.48 -14.46 28.80
C GLY A 602 8.60 -13.36 27.73
N LEU A 603 8.24 -13.72 26.51
CA LEU A 603 8.22 -12.86 25.33
C LEU A 603 7.07 -11.85 25.44
N SER A 604 7.36 -10.57 25.17
CA SER A 604 6.36 -9.50 25.19
C SER A 604 5.94 -9.12 23.78
N LEU A 605 4.67 -9.34 23.41
CA LEU A 605 4.12 -8.84 22.14
C LEU A 605 4.04 -7.31 22.08
N CYS A 606 4.15 -6.64 23.23
CA CYS A 606 4.10 -5.18 23.36
C CYS A 606 5.46 -4.60 23.82
N GLY A 607 6.56 -5.32 23.64
CA GLY A 607 7.90 -4.81 23.91
C GLY A 607 8.34 -3.78 22.86
N ALA A 608 9.32 -2.94 23.22
CA ALA A 608 10.10 -2.25 22.19
C ALA A 608 10.97 -3.31 21.48
N PRO A 609 10.91 -3.44 20.14
CA PRO A 609 11.82 -4.33 19.42
C PRO A 609 13.26 -3.84 19.57
N PRO A 610 14.28 -4.73 19.48
CA PRO A 610 15.66 -4.29 19.32
C PRO A 610 15.77 -3.39 18.08
N PRO A 611 16.62 -2.35 18.10
CA PRO A 611 16.72 -1.40 16.99
C PRO A 611 17.12 -2.13 15.69
N ARG A 612 16.16 -2.25 14.78
CA ARG A 612 16.36 -2.88 13.47
C ARG A 612 16.90 -1.83 12.50
N ASP A 613 18.01 -2.16 11.85
CA ASP A 613 18.55 -1.39 10.73
C ASP A 613 17.63 -1.54 9.51
N GLU A 614 16.78 -0.52 9.27
CA GLU A 614 15.86 -0.49 8.12
C GLU A 614 16.60 -0.57 6.78
N ASP A 615 17.82 -0.03 6.68
CA ASP A 615 18.58 -0.03 5.43
C ASP A 615 19.16 -1.43 5.18
N ARG A 616 19.62 -2.14 6.21
CA ARG A 616 19.99 -3.56 6.09
C ARG A 616 18.80 -4.45 5.72
N LEU A 617 17.60 -4.15 6.20
CA LEU A 617 16.37 -4.86 5.80
C LEU A 617 15.96 -4.54 4.35
N ALA A 618 16.14 -3.30 3.90
CA ALA A 618 15.88 -2.90 2.52
C ALA A 618 16.88 -3.49 1.51
N ARG A 619 18.15 -3.69 1.92
CA ARG A 619 19.25 -4.21 1.06
C ARG A 619 19.09 -5.65 0.55
N LYS A 620 17.97 -6.34 0.77
CA LYS A 620 17.68 -7.64 0.13
C LYS A 620 17.06 -7.45 -1.27
N PRO A 621 17.77 -7.78 -2.37
CA PRO A 621 17.19 -7.69 -3.70
C PRO A 621 16.11 -8.74 -3.94
N PRO A 622 15.07 -8.44 -4.74
CA PRO A 622 14.23 -9.47 -5.33
C PRO A 622 15.03 -10.30 -6.33
N ASP A 623 14.62 -11.55 -6.55
CA ASP A 623 15.05 -12.27 -7.74
C ASP A 623 14.38 -11.69 -8.98
N LEU A 624 15.16 -11.44 -10.04
CA LEU A 624 14.64 -10.98 -11.32
C LEU A 624 14.23 -12.16 -12.21
N THR A 625 13.38 -11.87 -13.19
CA THR A 625 12.90 -12.78 -14.24
C THR A 625 12.93 -12.10 -15.59
N PRO A 626 13.21 -12.85 -16.69
CA PRO A 626 13.17 -12.34 -18.05
C PRO A 626 11.72 -12.23 -18.59
N GLU A 627 10.78 -11.76 -17.77
CA GLU A 627 9.42 -11.50 -18.21
C GLU A 627 9.41 -10.32 -19.19
N LEU A 628 8.65 -10.44 -20.28
CA LEU A 628 8.52 -9.36 -21.25
C LEU A 628 7.71 -8.20 -20.63
N LEU A 629 8.08 -6.96 -20.94
CA LEU A 629 7.47 -5.74 -20.37
C LEU A 629 7.35 -4.67 -21.44
N PRO A 630 6.46 -3.66 -21.31
CA PRO A 630 6.20 -2.67 -22.36
C PRO A 630 7.45 -1.97 -22.91
N TYR A 631 8.41 -1.62 -22.05
CA TYR A 631 9.64 -0.94 -22.47
C TYR A 631 10.58 -1.85 -23.31
N HIS A 632 10.52 -3.18 -23.16
CA HIS A 632 11.30 -4.10 -24.00
C HIS A 632 10.87 -3.99 -25.47
N LYS A 633 9.54 -4.06 -25.71
CA LYS A 633 8.95 -3.84 -27.04
C LYS A 633 9.27 -2.44 -27.58
N SER A 634 9.19 -1.41 -26.73
CA SER A 634 9.48 -0.02 -27.12
C SER A 634 10.96 0.29 -27.41
N ARG A 635 11.90 -0.30 -26.64
CA ARG A 635 13.35 -0.04 -26.77
C ARG A 635 14.06 -1.01 -27.72
N LYS A 636 13.38 -2.07 -28.19
CA LYS A 636 13.94 -3.22 -28.93
C LYS A 636 15.05 -3.96 -28.18
N LEU A 637 14.89 -4.07 -26.85
CA LEU A 637 15.83 -4.75 -25.96
C LEU A 637 15.24 -6.08 -25.48
N LEU A 638 16.09 -7.08 -25.28
CA LEU A 638 15.68 -8.37 -24.71
C LEU A 638 15.53 -8.33 -23.17
N PRO A 639 14.58 -9.08 -22.60
CA PRO A 639 14.45 -9.25 -21.15
C PRO A 639 15.72 -9.77 -20.47
N CYS A 640 16.15 -9.06 -19.43
CA CYS A 640 17.35 -9.34 -18.65
C CYS A 640 18.62 -9.56 -19.49
N ALA A 641 18.87 -8.74 -20.52
CA ALA A 641 20.07 -8.83 -21.37
C ALA A 641 20.89 -7.54 -21.38
N PHE A 642 22.17 -7.62 -21.79
CA PHE A 642 22.97 -6.42 -22.02
C PHE A 642 22.52 -5.70 -23.30
N THR A 643 22.93 -4.44 -23.47
CA THR A 643 22.55 -3.65 -24.64
C THR A 643 23.29 -4.08 -25.90
N PRO A 644 22.62 -4.16 -27.08
CA PRO A 644 23.28 -4.27 -28.37
C PRO A 644 23.75 -2.90 -28.92
N TYR A 645 23.61 -1.81 -28.15
CA TYR A 645 23.84 -0.43 -28.60
C TYR A 645 25.06 0.23 -27.91
N PRO A 646 26.18 0.48 -28.62
CA PRO A 646 27.41 1.04 -28.04
C PRO A 646 27.27 2.40 -27.35
N ASN A 647 26.23 3.19 -27.69
CA ASN A 647 25.97 4.49 -27.06
C ASN A 647 25.30 4.39 -25.67
N GLN A 648 24.89 3.19 -25.23
CA GLN A 648 24.27 2.92 -23.92
C GLN A 648 25.26 2.34 -22.89
N LEU A 649 26.54 2.24 -23.24
CA LEU A 649 27.60 1.80 -22.34
C LEU A 649 27.96 2.89 -21.32
N VAL A 650 28.46 2.46 -20.15
CA VAL A 650 29.16 3.35 -19.21
C VAL A 650 30.34 3.99 -19.95
N ARG A 651 30.30 5.31 -20.12
CA ARG A 651 31.46 6.05 -20.63
C ARG A 651 32.49 6.16 -19.52
N GLU A 652 33.70 5.63 -19.74
CA GLU A 652 34.82 5.89 -18.84
C GLU A 652 34.97 7.39 -18.63
N THR A 653 34.86 7.82 -17.37
CA THR A 653 35.20 9.19 -16.99
C THR A 653 36.71 9.33 -17.09
N LYS A 654 37.19 9.78 -18.28
CA LYS A 654 38.58 10.21 -18.47
C LYS A 654 38.92 11.15 -17.33
N LYS A 655 39.72 10.67 -16.36
CA LYS A 655 40.13 11.44 -15.19
C LYS A 655 40.71 12.76 -15.72
N PRO A 656 40.21 13.94 -15.29
CA PRO A 656 40.73 15.20 -15.80
C PRO A 656 42.23 15.21 -15.54
N ALA A 657 43.02 15.35 -16.61
CA ALA A 657 44.47 15.27 -16.52
C ALA A 657 44.94 16.22 -15.41
N PRO A 658 45.79 15.76 -14.46
CA PRO A 658 46.11 16.52 -13.27
C PRO A 658 46.69 17.87 -13.71
N LYS A 659 45.95 18.96 -13.46
CA LYS A 659 46.38 20.31 -13.80
C LYS A 659 47.73 20.52 -13.11
N LYS A 660 48.81 20.53 -13.90
CA LYS A 660 50.15 20.86 -13.42
C LYS A 660 50.06 22.25 -12.78
N LYS A 661 50.03 22.32 -11.45
CA LYS A 661 50.15 23.58 -10.74
C LYS A 661 51.48 24.20 -11.17
N ALA A 662 51.44 25.41 -11.73
CA ALA A 662 52.68 26.16 -11.91
C ALA A 662 53.36 26.31 -10.54
N PRO A 663 54.69 26.18 -10.44
CA PRO A 663 55.38 26.39 -9.19
C PRO A 663 55.13 27.83 -8.69
N PRO A 664 55.02 28.05 -7.36
CA PRO A 664 54.84 29.39 -6.83
C PRO A 664 56.03 30.27 -7.24
N GLN A 665 55.75 31.48 -7.74
CA GLN A 665 56.83 32.43 -8.04
C GLN A 665 57.51 32.85 -6.74
N ALA A 666 58.84 32.71 -6.70
CA ALA A 666 59.64 33.15 -5.56
C ALA A 666 59.58 34.68 -5.43
N ILE A 667 59.33 35.16 -4.20
CA ILE A 667 59.32 36.58 -3.87
C ILE A 667 60.75 37.13 -4.03
N LYS A 668 60.95 38.00 -5.02
CA LYS A 668 62.18 38.80 -5.14
C LYS A 668 62.10 39.98 -4.17
N LEU A 669 62.69 39.83 -2.99
CA LEU A 669 63.09 40.96 -2.16
C LEU A 669 64.49 41.40 -2.57
N GLN A 670 64.60 42.63 -3.09
CA GLN A 670 65.88 43.33 -3.16
C GLN A 670 66.19 43.94 -1.79
N ALA A 671 67.47 44.05 -1.46
CA ALA A 671 67.94 44.66 -0.21
C ALA A 671 68.27 46.15 -0.39
N GLU A 672 68.70 46.78 0.71
CA GLU A 672 69.38 48.08 0.78
C GLU A 672 68.51 49.36 0.61
N GLN A 673 67.95 49.80 1.75
CA GLN A 673 68.20 51.07 2.49
C GLN A 673 68.81 52.31 1.76
N PRO A 674 68.70 53.55 2.31
CA PRO A 674 68.22 53.94 3.67
C PRO A 674 67.20 55.12 3.77
N GLU A 675 66.73 55.31 5.01
CA GLU A 675 66.39 56.58 5.71
C GLU A 675 65.18 57.51 5.40
N SER A 676 64.59 57.96 6.52
CA SER A 676 63.76 59.17 6.73
C SER A 676 62.31 59.22 6.19
N GLY A 677 61.52 60.18 6.67
CA GLY A 677 60.27 60.61 6.01
C GLY A 677 58.94 60.10 6.60
N THR A 678 58.51 60.67 7.72
CA THR A 678 57.20 60.52 8.36
C THR A 678 55.93 60.59 7.47
N THR A 679 54.92 59.81 7.86
CA THR A 679 53.46 59.99 7.65
C THR A 679 52.79 59.77 6.29
N ARG A 680 51.63 59.08 6.33
CA ARG A 680 50.69 58.85 5.21
C ARG A 680 49.96 60.13 4.79
N LYS A 681 49.84 60.41 3.49
CA LYS A 681 48.65 61.05 2.87
C LYS A 681 48.37 60.51 1.46
N TRP A 682 47.10 60.39 1.10
CA TRP A 682 46.64 60.21 -0.29
C TRP A 682 46.65 61.56 -1.02
N PRO A 683 46.83 61.55 -2.35
CA PRO A 683 45.81 62.14 -3.25
C PRO A 683 45.36 61.12 -4.32
N VAL A 684 44.05 60.88 -4.54
CA VAL A 684 43.09 61.73 -5.27
C VAL A 684 43.38 61.84 -6.77
N ARG A 685 42.48 61.27 -7.59
CA ARG A 685 42.45 61.40 -9.07
C ARG A 685 42.29 62.87 -9.49
N LYS A 686 42.91 63.25 -10.62
CA LYS A 686 42.44 64.37 -11.46
C LYS A 686 42.09 63.89 -12.88
N SER A 687 41.22 64.67 -13.53
CA SER A 687 40.46 64.34 -14.73
C SER A 687 41.27 64.25 -16.03
N GLY A 688 40.91 63.29 -16.90
CA GLY A 688 41.36 63.21 -18.30
C GLY A 688 40.19 63.02 -19.27
N ARG A 689 39.29 64.00 -19.36
CA ARG A 689 38.06 63.94 -20.18
C ARG A 689 38.37 64.15 -21.67
N LYS A 690 38.21 63.13 -22.52
CA LYS A 690 38.02 63.30 -23.97
C LYS A 690 36.78 62.54 -24.45
N LYS A 691 36.01 63.20 -25.32
CA LYS A 691 34.81 62.65 -25.96
C LYS A 691 35.23 61.65 -27.05
N ARG A 692 34.68 60.44 -27.03
CA ARG A 692 33.52 60.15 -27.89
C ARG A 692 32.71 59.00 -27.29
#